data_AF-K5ZXK3-F1
#
_entry.id   AF-K5ZXK3-F1
#
_cell.length_a   1.000
_cell.length_b   1.000
_cell.length_c   1.000
_cell.angle_alpha   90.00
_cell.angle_beta   90.00
_cell.angle_gamma   90.00
#
_symmetry.space_group_name_H-M   'P 1'
#
loop_
_entity.id
_entity.type
_entity.pdbx_description
1 polymer ?
#
loop_
_entity_poly.entity_id
_entity_poly.type
_entity_poly.pdbx_seq_one_letter_code
_entity_poly.pdbx_strand_id
1 'polypeptide(L)'
;MCSELINARPKNGSIEPVGRPILERQFAEGKSPVFVHKNGTYEHLISYANDIVLFDSDKVDGQWVVKNTAFAQIPGVKQIQSVGNILVMATGESIHYAIFIGGEYTYLGDQIPEPSIRFSCIKEEAVYSDDISCNLEPAVRIQDVGSLVTLNEAGEKIITNSFKASYYKLLQEDVYDAGHVIYPVLVRYAVRLFDESYVMHSSPLLVGEPNFIRMAVSKTKFDFDSLSVEGFTYKLIANPRTIGVKYDLSGLSGWKDVASSVDIFVSRPFVINDLDSTIKTVTVLDKNNMMVDLPFKSESELLEEIGEISNFYLAKSIPIGDISNGFENIFAEGKAFKNLEQQEVATDDDFTRSRITGNLYTYNGKLHVGNIREKLAKPYPLGIFAVSDINEFTVNTEVHVKTESGMKIVHGASTAYGAMVSPYLSYPDSRAVKMIIYNDKYYDEIPLKPHPFLNIAYSLKGLYPYSITDKYGTYTPLPEDSVSVAPNKLKVSNVSNPFYFPAKQTYTVSSRNIVAMATATTALSTGQFGQFPLYVFTGEGVFALSVGTGDIAYANSFSVTRDVCNNPDSIVSTDDAIVFSTDSGLKVLSGSTVRDISSDMEGYLPTAVDSSPIIKKIAGVGGFSDKLSSTEFIYYLEEAKVGYNYEDKEVIVANRNYPYSYVFNMQSGSWYKISASINRFLNSYPECLAVFNDHGVYNMHNGHRTVNKILLLTRPIKFGTLTHKRIVQSAIRGIIRPSESLVYFRGETVKFRDQEILAFSKCGFYILGSNDAEHFILLSGREKIEDVRDLITKMNKTKAFKYFMIALVGGIRTDVALNYIEFMVDETYTNRLR
;
A
#
# COMPACT_ATOMS: atom_id res chain seq x y z
N MET A 1 15.82 -12.68 43.25
CA MET A 1 15.05 -12.78 42.00
C MET A 1 13.73 -13.48 42.30
N CYS A 2 12.64 -12.84 41.93
CA CYS A 2 11.30 -13.41 42.07
C CYS A 2 11.09 -14.52 41.04
N SER A 3 10.35 -15.56 41.39
CA SER A 3 9.77 -16.48 40.41
C SER A 3 8.54 -15.85 39.77
N GLU A 4 7.80 -15.05 40.54
CA GLU A 4 6.62 -14.32 40.08
C GLU A 4 6.64 -12.90 40.63
N LEU A 5 6.48 -11.91 39.77
CA LEU A 5 6.29 -10.52 40.14
C LEU A 5 5.15 -9.96 39.30
N ILE A 6 3.95 -9.88 39.86
CA ILE A 6 2.72 -9.49 39.16
C ILE A 6 2.23 -8.15 39.69
N ASN A 7 1.93 -7.23 38.77
CA ASN A 7 1.47 -5.86 39.00
C ASN A 7 2.41 -5.02 39.90
N ALA A 8 3.70 -5.35 39.90
CA ALA A 8 4.73 -4.57 40.58
C ALA A 8 6.01 -4.60 39.75
N ARG A 9 6.80 -3.53 39.79
CA ARG A 9 8.01 -3.38 38.99
C ARG A 9 9.22 -3.02 39.85
N PRO A 10 10.43 -3.52 39.52
CA PRO A 10 11.67 -2.98 40.06
C PRO A 10 11.91 -1.56 39.54
N LYS A 11 12.08 -0.59 40.45
CA LYS A 11 12.41 0.81 40.11
C LYS A 11 13.31 1.42 41.17
N ASN A 12 14.43 2.01 40.76
CA ASN A 12 15.39 2.69 41.62
C ASN A 12 15.84 1.88 42.86
N GLY A 13 16.03 0.57 42.71
CA GLY A 13 16.44 -0.32 43.82
C GLY A 13 15.32 -0.73 44.77
N SER A 14 14.06 -0.41 44.46
CA SER A 14 12.86 -0.81 45.21
C SER A 14 11.86 -1.54 44.30
N ILE A 15 10.81 -2.13 44.90
CA ILE A 15 9.67 -2.70 44.17
C ILE A 15 8.45 -1.80 44.40
N GLU A 16 7.87 -1.29 43.32
CA GLU A 16 6.71 -0.40 43.32
C GLU A 16 5.51 -1.07 42.63
N PRO A 17 4.29 -0.99 43.17
CA PRO A 17 3.09 -1.44 42.47
C PRO A 17 2.83 -0.60 41.21
N VAL A 18 2.37 -1.23 40.13
CA VAL A 18 2.01 -0.54 38.89
C VAL A 18 0.54 -0.12 38.88
N GLY A 19 0.25 1.01 38.23
CA GLY A 19 -1.11 1.49 38.01
C GLY A 19 -1.95 0.49 37.20
N ARG A 20 -3.26 0.47 37.45
CA ARG A 20 -4.18 -0.28 36.58
C ARG A 20 -4.39 0.48 35.27
N PRO A 21 -4.41 -0.20 34.12
CA PRO A 21 -4.80 0.42 32.86
C PRO A 21 -6.14 1.16 32.97
N ILE A 22 -6.25 2.33 32.34
CA ILE A 22 -7.43 3.20 32.41
C ILE A 22 -8.41 2.79 31.31
N LEU A 23 -9.63 2.41 31.67
CA LEU A 23 -10.68 2.15 30.68
C LEU A 23 -11.07 3.46 29.98
N GLU A 24 -10.76 3.55 28.68
CA GLU A 24 -11.16 4.69 27.86
C GLU A 24 -12.55 4.49 27.27
N ARG A 25 -12.86 3.26 26.85
CA ARG A 25 -14.16 2.94 26.27
C ARG A 25 -14.49 1.45 26.35
N GLN A 26 -15.73 1.14 26.71
CA GLN A 26 -16.25 -0.22 26.68
C GLN A 26 -17.00 -0.48 25.37
N PHE A 27 -16.80 -1.64 24.76
CA PHE A 27 -17.56 -2.11 23.60
C PHE A 27 -18.43 -3.31 23.97
N ALA A 28 -19.47 -3.55 23.17
CA ALA A 28 -20.30 -4.74 23.25
C ALA A 28 -19.52 -5.98 22.79
N GLU A 29 -19.92 -7.16 23.26
CA GLU A 29 -19.32 -8.43 22.85
C GLU A 29 -19.32 -8.58 21.32
N GLY A 30 -18.19 -9.03 20.78
CA GLY A 30 -18.00 -9.20 19.33
C GLY A 30 -17.75 -7.90 18.54
N LYS A 31 -17.80 -6.72 19.16
CA LYS A 31 -17.38 -5.45 18.57
C LYS A 31 -16.12 -4.94 19.26
N SER A 32 -15.06 -4.70 18.51
CA SER A 32 -13.85 -4.08 19.05
C SER A 32 -13.09 -3.31 17.97
N PRO A 33 -12.49 -2.16 18.33
CA PRO A 33 -11.68 -1.40 17.40
C PRO A 33 -10.43 -2.18 17.01
N VAL A 34 -10.02 -1.97 15.77
CA VAL A 34 -8.86 -2.64 15.16
C VAL A 34 -7.79 -1.64 14.73
N PHE A 35 -8.15 -0.36 14.60
CA PHE A 35 -7.25 0.69 14.13
C PHE A 35 -7.64 2.06 14.70
N VAL A 36 -6.65 2.94 14.87
CA VAL A 36 -6.83 4.35 15.25
C VAL A 36 -6.42 5.20 14.06
N HIS A 37 -7.37 5.87 13.42
CA HIS A 37 -7.08 6.83 12.35
C HIS A 37 -6.90 8.20 12.97
N LYS A 38 -5.66 8.69 12.99
CA LYS A 38 -5.26 9.91 13.71
C LYS A 38 -4.44 10.82 12.82
N ASN A 39 -4.71 12.12 12.91
CA ASN A 39 -3.86 13.16 12.35
C ASN A 39 -3.86 14.39 13.29
N GLY A 40 -3.36 15.54 12.84
CA GLY A 40 -3.32 16.77 13.66
C GLY A 40 -4.69 17.38 13.99
N THR A 41 -5.77 16.88 13.39
CA THR A 41 -7.13 17.44 13.50
C THR A 41 -8.13 16.51 14.15
N TYR A 42 -7.93 15.20 14.08
CA TYR A 42 -8.87 14.22 14.64
C TYR A 42 -8.17 12.93 15.11
N GLU A 43 -8.89 12.19 15.94
CA GLU A 43 -8.55 10.83 16.33
C GLU A 43 -9.82 9.96 16.29
N HIS A 44 -9.80 8.88 15.51
CA HIS A 44 -10.97 8.05 15.22
C HIS A 44 -10.68 6.58 15.51
N LEU A 45 -11.62 5.90 16.17
CA LEU A 45 -11.61 4.45 16.31
C LEU A 45 -12.34 3.81 15.14
N ILE A 46 -11.64 2.92 14.45
CA ILE A 46 -12.17 2.08 13.37
C ILE A 46 -12.28 0.65 13.87
N SER A 47 -13.47 0.07 13.77
CA SER A 47 -13.69 -1.35 14.06
C SER A 47 -13.96 -2.13 12.81
N TYR A 48 -13.71 -3.44 12.91
CA TYR A 48 -14.01 -4.40 11.88
C TYR A 48 -14.60 -5.66 12.51
N ALA A 49 -15.81 -6.02 12.11
CA ALA A 49 -16.51 -7.21 12.57
C ALA A 49 -17.51 -7.68 11.51
N ASN A 50 -17.63 -9.00 11.31
CA ASN A 50 -18.55 -9.61 10.35
C ASN A 50 -18.43 -9.01 8.95
N ASP A 51 -17.21 -8.82 8.47
CA ASP A 51 -16.89 -8.20 7.17
C ASP A 51 -17.38 -6.74 7.01
N ILE A 52 -17.75 -6.05 8.10
CA ILE A 52 -18.18 -4.64 8.08
C ILE A 52 -17.12 -3.78 8.74
N VAL A 53 -16.75 -2.67 8.07
CA VAL A 53 -15.88 -1.63 8.62
C VAL A 53 -16.74 -0.48 9.16
N LEU A 54 -16.49 -0.09 10.41
CA LEU A 54 -17.25 0.94 11.11
C LEU A 54 -16.39 2.10 11.55
N PHE A 55 -16.91 3.31 11.36
CA PHE A 55 -16.48 4.48 12.10
C PHE A 55 -17.16 4.44 13.47
N ASP A 56 -16.42 3.96 14.47
CA ASP A 56 -16.99 3.65 15.78
C ASP A 56 -17.07 4.87 16.68
N SER A 57 -15.99 5.64 16.73
CA SER A 57 -15.84 6.73 17.69
C SER A 57 -14.93 7.83 17.17
N ASP A 58 -15.23 9.07 17.52
CA ASP A 58 -14.35 10.23 17.41
C ASP A 58 -13.95 10.73 18.80
N LYS A 59 -12.69 11.17 18.94
CA LYS A 59 -12.20 11.80 20.16
C LYS A 59 -12.50 13.29 20.11
N VAL A 60 -13.35 13.77 21.01
CA VAL A 60 -13.74 15.18 21.16
C VAL A 60 -13.45 15.60 22.59
N ASP A 61 -12.69 16.69 22.78
CA ASP A 61 -12.27 17.19 24.10
C ASP A 61 -11.67 16.10 25.02
N GLY A 62 -10.90 15.18 24.43
CA GLY A 62 -10.25 14.07 25.15
C GLY A 62 -11.17 12.89 25.51
N GLN A 63 -12.43 12.90 25.07
CA GLN A 63 -13.39 11.81 25.31
C GLN A 63 -13.85 11.16 24.01
N TRP A 64 -14.07 9.84 24.05
CA TRP A 64 -14.58 9.10 22.90
C TRP A 64 -16.09 9.23 22.76
N VAL A 65 -16.54 9.98 21.76
CA VAL A 65 -17.95 10.10 21.38
C VAL A 65 -18.31 8.95 20.43
N VAL A 66 -19.52 8.39 20.55
CA VAL A 66 -19.97 7.24 19.73
C VAL A 66 -20.52 7.74 18.40
N LYS A 67 -20.10 7.11 17.30
CA LYS A 67 -20.69 7.27 15.96
C LYS A 67 -21.39 5.99 15.52
N ASN A 68 -20.65 4.87 15.53
CA ASN A 68 -21.12 3.53 15.14
C ASN A 68 -21.78 3.53 13.73
N THR A 69 -21.13 4.17 12.77
CA THR A 69 -21.56 4.26 11.37
C THR A 69 -20.79 3.25 10.51
N ALA A 70 -21.48 2.30 9.89
CA ALA A 70 -20.87 1.42 8.90
C ALA A 70 -20.69 2.20 7.57
N PHE A 71 -19.50 2.12 6.98
CA PHE A 71 -19.22 2.78 5.69
C PHE A 71 -18.76 1.83 4.60
N ALA A 72 -18.35 0.60 4.94
CA ALA A 72 -17.94 -0.39 3.96
C ALA A 72 -18.24 -1.83 4.41
N GLN A 73 -18.55 -2.70 3.45
CA GLN A 73 -18.62 -4.15 3.64
C GLN A 73 -17.50 -4.80 2.81
N ILE A 74 -16.47 -5.28 3.47
CA ILE A 74 -15.23 -5.78 2.87
C ILE A 74 -14.89 -7.13 3.52
N PRO A 75 -15.03 -8.24 2.78
CA PRO A 75 -14.67 -9.56 3.29
C PRO A 75 -13.17 -9.71 3.54
N GLY A 76 -12.81 -10.30 4.68
CA GLY A 76 -11.43 -10.72 4.97
C GLY A 76 -10.39 -9.60 5.03
N VAL A 77 -10.73 -8.44 5.62
CA VAL A 77 -9.76 -7.38 5.92
C VAL A 77 -8.73 -7.93 6.91
N LYS A 78 -7.46 -7.87 6.51
CA LYS A 78 -6.32 -8.36 7.31
C LYS A 78 -5.59 -7.23 8.02
N GLN A 79 -5.52 -6.07 7.38
CA GLN A 79 -4.78 -4.93 7.90
C GLN A 79 -5.43 -3.61 7.48
N ILE A 80 -5.38 -2.63 8.38
CA ILE A 80 -5.83 -1.26 8.12
C ILE A 80 -4.66 -0.31 8.38
N GLN A 81 -4.48 0.65 7.48
CA GLN A 81 -3.51 1.74 7.54
C GLN A 81 -4.18 3.05 7.11
N SER A 82 -3.49 4.18 7.24
CA SER A 82 -3.98 5.46 6.75
C SER A 82 -2.88 6.32 6.14
N VAL A 83 -3.20 7.01 5.05
CA VAL A 83 -2.36 8.06 4.45
C VAL A 83 -3.18 9.35 4.44
N GLY A 84 -2.80 10.32 5.28
CA GLY A 84 -3.56 11.56 5.41
C GLY A 84 -4.97 11.31 5.94
N ASN A 85 -5.98 11.63 5.12
CA ASN A 85 -7.40 11.37 5.41
C ASN A 85 -7.95 10.11 4.72
N ILE A 86 -7.10 9.31 4.08
CA ILE A 86 -7.49 8.09 3.37
C ILE A 86 -7.18 6.87 4.23
N LEU A 87 -8.21 6.07 4.51
CA LEU A 87 -8.06 4.71 5.04
C LEU A 87 -7.73 3.73 3.92
N VAL A 88 -6.80 2.84 4.22
CA VAL A 88 -6.30 1.80 3.32
C VAL A 88 -6.49 0.46 4.00
N MET A 89 -7.21 -0.47 3.37
CA MET A 89 -7.61 -1.75 3.96
C MET A 89 -7.19 -2.89 3.04
N ALA A 90 -6.21 -3.69 3.45
CA ALA A 90 -5.75 -4.85 2.67
C ALA A 90 -6.58 -6.10 2.96
N THR A 91 -6.98 -6.79 1.90
CA THR A 91 -7.58 -8.14 1.94
C THR A 91 -6.62 -9.18 1.36
N GLY A 92 -7.06 -10.42 1.22
CA GLY A 92 -6.31 -11.44 0.48
C GLY A 92 -6.16 -11.18 -1.02
N GLU A 93 -6.98 -10.29 -1.59
CA GLU A 93 -7.08 -10.09 -3.05
C GLU A 93 -6.69 -8.68 -3.51
N SER A 94 -7.02 -7.64 -2.75
CA SER A 94 -6.81 -6.24 -3.15
C SER A 94 -6.69 -5.31 -1.96
N ILE A 95 -6.32 -4.05 -2.23
CA ILE A 95 -6.37 -2.95 -1.28
C ILE A 95 -7.63 -2.12 -1.57
N HIS A 96 -8.38 -1.86 -0.51
CA HIS A 96 -9.59 -1.05 -0.53
C HIS A 96 -9.36 0.31 0.11
N TYR A 97 -10.08 1.33 -0.37
CA TYR A 97 -9.90 2.71 0.04
C TYR A 97 -11.20 3.33 0.56
N ALA A 98 -11.08 4.16 1.60
CA ALA A 98 -12.14 5.05 2.05
C ALA A 98 -11.55 6.41 2.40
N ILE A 99 -12.26 7.49 2.09
CA ILE A 99 -11.80 8.86 2.33
C ILE A 99 -12.65 9.53 3.39
N PHE A 100 -12.02 10.27 4.31
CA PHE A 100 -12.70 11.05 5.34
C PHE A 100 -12.80 12.52 4.92
N ILE A 101 -14.02 13.00 4.68
CA ILE A 101 -14.32 14.39 4.32
C ILE A 101 -15.65 14.78 4.97
N GLY A 102 -15.76 16.00 5.48
CA GLY A 102 -17.04 16.53 5.99
C GLY A 102 -17.58 15.83 7.24
N GLY A 103 -16.73 15.10 7.99
CA GLY A 103 -17.13 14.39 9.20
C GLY A 103 -17.57 12.94 9.00
N GLU A 104 -17.51 12.42 7.76
CA GLU A 104 -17.91 11.06 7.42
C GLU A 104 -16.89 10.35 6.53
N TYR A 105 -16.94 9.01 6.53
CA TYR A 105 -16.14 8.18 5.63
C TYR A 105 -16.96 7.79 4.41
N THR A 106 -16.40 8.00 3.22
CA THR A 106 -16.95 7.50 1.96
C THR A 106 -16.08 6.36 1.44
N TYR A 107 -16.69 5.19 1.21
CA TYR A 107 -16.01 4.05 0.62
C TYR A 107 -15.84 4.23 -0.90
N LEU A 108 -14.60 4.13 -1.38
CA LEU A 108 -14.25 4.37 -2.78
C LEU A 108 -14.21 3.08 -3.62
N GLY A 109 -13.91 1.95 -3.00
CA GLY A 109 -13.67 0.68 -3.70
C GLY A 109 -12.22 0.22 -3.63
N ASP A 110 -11.84 -0.71 -4.50
CA ASP A 110 -10.48 -1.26 -4.61
C ASP A 110 -9.72 -0.78 -5.86
N GLN A 111 -10.37 0.03 -6.70
CA GLN A 111 -9.82 0.58 -7.93
C GLN A 111 -10.70 1.72 -8.45
N ILE A 112 -10.09 2.69 -9.14
CA ILE A 112 -10.83 3.70 -9.90
C ILE A 112 -11.60 3.03 -11.03
N PRO A 113 -12.93 3.28 -11.17
CA PRO A 113 -13.72 2.72 -12.25
C PRO A 113 -13.19 3.11 -13.64
N GLU A 114 -13.30 2.20 -14.60
CA GLU A 114 -12.91 2.48 -15.98
C GLU A 114 -13.88 3.51 -16.62
N PRO A 115 -13.38 4.63 -17.15
CA PRO A 115 -14.20 5.59 -17.88
C PRO A 115 -14.80 4.97 -19.14
N SER A 116 -16.07 5.22 -19.44
CA SER A 116 -16.65 4.82 -20.72
C SER A 116 -16.35 5.90 -21.76
N ILE A 117 -15.37 5.65 -22.63
CA ILE A 117 -14.92 6.62 -23.65
C ILE A 117 -14.82 5.93 -25.01
N ARG A 118 -15.30 6.61 -26.05
CA ARG A 118 -15.16 6.20 -27.44
C ARG A 118 -14.74 7.37 -28.32
N PHE A 119 -13.89 7.08 -29.28
CA PHE A 119 -13.44 8.04 -30.28
C PHE A 119 -14.11 7.79 -31.61
N SER A 120 -14.35 8.86 -32.35
CA SER A 120 -14.95 8.84 -33.68
C SER A 120 -14.18 9.76 -34.61
N CYS A 121 -14.18 9.43 -35.89
CA CYS A 121 -13.56 10.24 -36.94
C CYS A 121 -14.63 10.66 -37.94
N ILE A 122 -14.91 11.96 -38.00
CA ILE A 122 -15.98 12.55 -38.81
C ILE A 122 -15.36 13.15 -40.06
N LYS A 123 -15.92 12.85 -41.23
CA LYS A 123 -15.47 13.43 -42.51
C LYS A 123 -15.99 14.86 -42.64
N GLU A 124 -15.10 15.78 -43.00
CA GLU A 124 -15.44 17.17 -43.30
C GLU A 124 -15.46 17.41 -44.81
N GLU A 125 -15.92 18.60 -45.22
CA GLU A 125 -15.87 19.01 -46.62
C GLU A 125 -14.43 19.14 -47.11
N ALA A 126 -14.21 18.81 -48.39
CA ALA A 126 -12.89 18.92 -49.00
C ALA A 126 -12.44 20.38 -49.08
N VAL A 127 -11.18 20.63 -48.73
CA VAL A 127 -10.57 21.95 -48.73
C VAL A 127 -9.58 22.03 -49.88
N TYR A 128 -9.55 23.19 -50.53
CA TYR A 128 -8.75 23.46 -51.73
C TYR A 128 -7.83 24.63 -51.49
N SER A 129 -6.56 24.50 -51.90
CA SER A 129 -5.67 25.65 -51.95
C SER A 129 -6.08 26.65 -53.04
N ASP A 130 -5.51 27.85 -52.99
CA ASP A 130 -5.44 28.77 -54.12
C ASP A 130 -4.81 28.10 -55.36
N ASP A 131 -5.10 28.63 -56.55
CA ASP A 131 -4.40 28.25 -57.79
C ASP A 131 -2.93 28.66 -57.72
N ILE A 132 -2.03 27.69 -57.80
CA ILE A 132 -0.57 27.89 -57.72
C ILE A 132 0.05 27.62 -59.08
N SER A 133 0.73 28.62 -59.65
CA SER A 133 1.50 28.45 -60.88
C SER A 133 2.93 28.01 -60.61
N CYS A 134 3.37 26.99 -61.33
CA CYS A 134 4.70 26.40 -61.28
C CYS A 134 5.35 26.52 -62.67
N ASN A 135 6.40 27.33 -62.79
CA ASN A 135 7.11 27.55 -64.06
C ASN A 135 8.37 26.67 -64.10
N LEU A 136 8.50 25.83 -65.12
CA LEU A 136 9.62 24.92 -65.29
C LEU A 136 10.67 25.55 -66.19
N GLU A 137 11.81 25.93 -65.60
CA GLU A 137 12.92 26.57 -66.31
C GLU A 137 14.22 25.80 -66.04
N PRO A 138 14.80 25.13 -67.05
CA PRO A 138 14.34 25.05 -68.44
C PRO A 138 13.12 24.12 -68.62
N ALA A 139 12.33 24.37 -69.67
CA ALA A 139 11.18 23.55 -70.04
C ALA A 139 11.55 22.07 -70.18
N VAL A 140 10.64 21.19 -69.77
CA VAL A 140 10.85 19.74 -69.73
C VAL A 140 10.36 19.12 -71.04
N ARG A 141 11.26 18.56 -71.85
CA ARG A 141 10.90 17.86 -73.08
C ARG A 141 10.29 16.49 -72.81
N ILE A 142 9.25 16.13 -73.56
CA ILE A 142 8.58 14.84 -73.50
C ILE A 142 8.75 14.07 -74.81
N GLN A 143 8.67 12.74 -74.75
CA GLN A 143 8.78 11.88 -75.94
C GLN A 143 7.44 11.76 -76.69
N ASP A 144 6.35 11.53 -75.94
CA ASP A 144 4.98 11.48 -76.44
C ASP A 144 4.00 11.77 -75.29
N VAL A 145 2.76 12.13 -75.62
CA VAL A 145 1.66 12.28 -74.67
C VAL A 145 1.36 10.93 -74.01
N GLY A 146 1.16 10.93 -72.69
CA GLY A 146 0.96 9.74 -71.86
C GLY A 146 2.25 9.10 -71.35
N SER A 147 3.42 9.58 -71.77
CA SER A 147 4.72 9.06 -71.29
C SER A 147 5.08 9.60 -69.91
N LEU A 148 5.68 8.74 -69.08
CA LEU A 148 6.34 9.14 -67.83
C LEU A 148 7.63 9.90 -68.14
N VAL A 149 7.81 11.06 -67.52
CA VAL A 149 8.94 11.96 -67.76
C VAL A 149 9.70 12.21 -66.47
N THR A 150 11.01 11.96 -66.49
CA THR A 150 11.91 12.35 -65.40
C THR A 150 12.33 13.81 -65.56
N LEU A 151 12.14 14.58 -64.51
CA LEU A 151 12.49 16.00 -64.43
C LEU A 151 14.02 16.17 -64.41
N ASN A 152 14.49 17.34 -64.84
CA ASN A 152 15.88 17.76 -64.57
C ASN A 152 16.00 18.30 -63.14
N GLU A 153 17.22 18.42 -62.61
CA GLU A 153 17.48 18.87 -61.23
C GLU A 153 16.80 20.21 -60.88
N ALA A 154 16.71 21.14 -61.84
CA ALA A 154 16.04 22.42 -61.64
C ALA A 154 14.52 22.26 -61.48
N GLY A 155 13.88 21.47 -62.36
CA GLY A 155 12.46 21.15 -62.32
C GLY A 155 12.08 20.37 -61.07
N GLU A 156 12.89 19.38 -60.69
CA GLU A 156 12.73 18.63 -59.42
C GLU A 156 12.66 19.59 -58.23
N LYS A 157 13.62 20.51 -58.12
CA LYS A 157 13.68 21.50 -57.04
C LYS A 157 12.50 22.48 -57.06
N ILE A 158 12.12 22.97 -58.23
CA ILE A 158 11.01 23.93 -58.39
C ILE A 158 9.69 23.30 -57.95
N ILE A 159 9.33 22.13 -58.50
CA ILE A 159 8.06 21.47 -58.18
C ILE A 159 8.05 21.06 -56.70
N THR A 160 9.14 20.47 -56.21
CA THR A 160 9.23 20.02 -54.81
C THR A 160 9.07 21.18 -53.84
N ASN A 161 9.75 22.31 -54.06
CA ASN A 161 9.63 23.48 -53.18
C ASN A 161 8.25 24.13 -53.27
N SER A 162 7.68 24.24 -54.48
CA SER A 162 6.33 24.77 -54.70
C SER A 162 5.28 23.93 -53.96
N PHE A 163 5.37 22.60 -54.11
CA PHE A 163 4.48 21.65 -53.43
C PHE A 163 4.61 21.78 -51.92
N LYS A 164 5.83 21.72 -51.36
CA LYS A 164 6.06 21.80 -49.91
C LYS A 164 5.52 23.11 -49.33
N ALA A 165 5.78 24.25 -49.97
CA ALA A 165 5.30 25.54 -49.50
C ALA A 165 3.76 25.60 -49.45
N SER A 166 3.11 25.16 -50.53
CA SER A 166 1.65 25.15 -50.64
C SER A 166 1.01 24.11 -49.71
N TYR A 167 1.67 22.98 -49.53
CA TYR A 167 1.28 21.91 -48.62
C TYR A 167 1.24 22.42 -47.17
N TYR A 168 2.32 23.04 -46.69
CA TYR A 168 2.37 23.54 -45.32
C TYR A 168 1.39 24.69 -45.09
N LYS A 169 1.17 25.56 -46.09
CA LYS A 169 0.15 26.61 -46.03
C LYS A 169 -1.25 26.01 -45.85
N LEU A 170 -1.67 25.12 -46.77
CA LEU A 170 -2.99 24.48 -46.73
C LEU A 170 -3.20 23.72 -45.41
N LEU A 171 -2.20 22.94 -45.00
CA LEU A 171 -2.27 22.13 -43.79
C LEU A 171 -2.40 23.00 -42.53
N GLN A 172 -1.68 24.12 -42.47
CA GLN A 172 -1.70 24.99 -41.31
C GLN A 172 -2.94 25.89 -41.26
N GLU A 173 -3.19 26.65 -42.32
CA GLU A 173 -4.20 27.72 -42.35
C GLU A 173 -5.62 27.16 -42.52
N ASP A 174 -5.80 26.15 -43.36
CA ASP A 174 -7.14 25.71 -43.76
C ASP A 174 -7.58 24.40 -43.07
N VAL A 175 -6.66 23.69 -42.43
CA VAL A 175 -6.94 22.41 -41.74
C VAL A 175 -6.70 22.52 -40.24
N TYR A 176 -5.47 22.78 -39.81
CA TYR A 176 -5.13 22.77 -38.38
C TYR A 176 -5.72 23.97 -37.64
N ASP A 177 -5.70 25.17 -38.24
CA ASP A 177 -6.31 26.36 -37.62
C ASP A 177 -7.85 26.21 -37.53
N ALA A 178 -8.48 25.38 -38.37
CA ALA A 178 -9.90 25.00 -38.29
C ALA A 178 -10.19 23.88 -37.25
N GLY A 179 -9.16 23.30 -36.63
CA GLY A 179 -9.31 22.20 -35.65
C GLY A 179 -9.49 20.82 -36.27
N HIS A 180 -9.16 20.65 -37.55
CA HIS A 180 -9.27 19.39 -38.26
C HIS A 180 -7.91 18.67 -38.37
N VAL A 181 -7.96 17.40 -38.77
CA VAL A 181 -6.79 16.57 -39.11
C VAL A 181 -6.98 15.94 -40.48
N ILE A 182 -5.89 15.65 -41.19
CA ILE A 182 -5.95 14.87 -42.44
C ILE A 182 -5.54 13.43 -42.18
N TYR A 183 -4.39 13.27 -41.54
CA TYR A 183 -3.75 12.00 -41.33
C TYR A 183 -4.31 11.27 -40.10
N PRO A 184 -4.21 9.94 -40.06
CA PRO A 184 -4.52 9.18 -38.87
C PRO A 184 -3.63 9.61 -37.69
N VAL A 185 -4.11 9.37 -36.48
CA VAL A 185 -3.39 9.58 -35.22
C VAL A 185 -3.68 8.44 -34.25
N LEU A 186 -2.80 8.23 -33.27
CA LEU A 186 -3.14 7.43 -32.10
C LEU A 186 -3.75 8.33 -31.03
N VAL A 187 -4.87 7.91 -30.47
CA VAL A 187 -5.56 8.60 -29.36
C VAL A 187 -5.64 7.66 -28.17
N ARG A 188 -5.41 8.20 -26.96
CA ARG A 188 -5.65 7.48 -25.70
C ARG A 188 -6.11 8.44 -24.62
N TYR A 189 -6.62 7.92 -23.52
CA TYR A 189 -6.98 8.72 -22.35
C TYR A 189 -6.35 8.17 -21.07
N ALA A 190 -6.31 8.97 -20.02
CA ALA A 190 -5.95 8.57 -18.66
C ALA A 190 -6.73 9.39 -17.62
N VAL A 191 -6.91 8.87 -16.42
CA VAL A 191 -7.54 9.59 -15.30
C VAL A 191 -6.47 10.37 -14.55
N ARG A 192 -6.62 11.69 -14.45
CA ARG A 192 -5.73 12.57 -13.69
C ARG A 192 -6.13 12.59 -12.22
N LEU A 193 -5.19 12.34 -11.33
CA LEU A 193 -5.38 12.41 -9.89
C LEU A 193 -5.16 13.83 -9.35
N PHE A 194 -5.52 14.04 -8.08
CA PHE A 194 -5.35 15.30 -7.38
C PHE A 194 -3.88 15.77 -7.26
N ASP A 195 -2.90 14.87 -7.41
CA ASP A 195 -1.46 15.18 -7.40
C ASP A 195 -0.87 15.26 -8.83
N GLU A 196 -1.72 15.38 -9.85
CA GLU A 196 -1.37 15.42 -11.28
C GLU A 196 -0.79 14.13 -11.86
N SER A 197 -0.69 13.05 -11.08
CA SER A 197 -0.34 11.73 -11.61
C SER A 197 -1.48 11.12 -12.42
N TYR A 198 -1.15 10.21 -13.34
CA TYR A 198 -2.12 9.55 -14.21
C TYR A 198 -2.27 8.06 -13.87
N VAL A 199 -3.52 7.61 -13.87
CA VAL A 199 -3.90 6.21 -13.68
C VAL A 199 -4.94 5.78 -14.72
N MET A 200 -5.20 4.48 -14.80
CA MET A 200 -6.23 3.90 -15.67
C MET A 200 -6.07 4.29 -17.14
N HIS A 201 -4.82 4.33 -17.64
CA HIS A 201 -4.57 4.65 -19.04
C HIS A 201 -5.32 3.69 -19.98
N SER A 202 -5.83 4.20 -21.09
CA SER A 202 -6.45 3.40 -22.14
C SER A 202 -5.41 2.80 -23.10
N SER A 203 -5.86 1.87 -23.94
CA SER A 203 -5.13 1.48 -25.13
C SER A 203 -4.91 2.68 -26.07
N PRO A 204 -3.74 2.79 -26.74
CA PRO A 204 -3.61 3.62 -27.93
C PRO A 204 -4.52 3.09 -29.05
N LEU A 205 -5.38 3.97 -29.56
CA LEU A 205 -6.35 3.64 -30.60
C LEU A 205 -5.98 4.37 -31.89
N LEU A 206 -5.80 3.62 -32.98
CA LEU A 206 -5.59 4.23 -34.30
C LEU A 206 -6.93 4.79 -34.80
N VAL A 207 -7.02 6.12 -34.87
CA VAL A 207 -8.22 6.85 -35.27
C VAL A 207 -7.97 7.52 -36.62
N GLY A 208 -8.89 7.26 -37.55
CA GLY A 208 -8.84 7.75 -38.93
C GLY A 208 -8.22 6.74 -39.90
N GLU A 209 -8.84 6.60 -41.07
CA GLU A 209 -8.27 5.82 -42.18
C GLU A 209 -7.12 6.58 -42.87
N PRO A 210 -6.14 5.87 -43.47
CA PRO A 210 -5.12 6.47 -44.31
C PRO A 210 -5.67 7.50 -45.32
N ASN A 211 -5.07 8.69 -45.35
CA ASN A 211 -5.48 9.79 -46.21
C ASN A 211 -4.28 10.68 -46.55
N PHE A 212 -4.34 11.42 -47.66
CA PHE A 212 -3.21 12.20 -48.15
C PHE A 212 -3.66 13.44 -48.91
N ILE A 213 -2.80 14.47 -48.91
CA ILE A 213 -3.00 15.66 -49.73
C ILE A 213 -2.67 15.30 -51.18
N ARG A 214 -3.59 15.65 -52.08
CA ARG A 214 -3.47 15.42 -53.52
C ARG A 214 -3.10 16.70 -54.24
N MET A 215 -2.35 16.57 -55.33
CA MET A 215 -2.14 17.65 -56.28
C MET A 215 -3.04 17.42 -57.50
N ALA A 216 -3.90 18.39 -57.80
CA ALA A 216 -4.73 18.41 -59.00
C ALA A 216 -4.21 19.52 -59.93
N VAL A 217 -3.61 19.14 -61.05
CA VAL A 217 -3.20 20.09 -62.08
C VAL A 217 -4.44 20.56 -62.84
N SER A 218 -4.67 21.86 -62.85
CA SER A 218 -5.83 22.50 -63.49
C SER A 218 -5.52 22.97 -64.91
N LYS A 219 -4.26 23.30 -65.21
CA LYS A 219 -3.82 23.76 -66.53
C LYS A 219 -2.33 23.50 -66.77
N THR A 220 -1.98 22.94 -67.91
CA THR A 220 -0.59 22.78 -68.37
C THR A 220 -0.22 23.83 -69.42
N LYS A 221 1.01 24.36 -69.37
CA LYS A 221 1.60 25.21 -70.42
C LYS A 221 2.53 24.33 -71.26
N PHE A 222 1.99 23.81 -72.36
CA PHE A 222 2.68 22.87 -73.26
C PHE A 222 2.96 23.50 -74.61
N ASP A 223 4.19 23.35 -75.11
CA ASP A 223 4.60 23.69 -76.46
C ASP A 223 4.66 22.43 -77.34
N PHE A 224 3.83 22.37 -78.37
CA PHE A 224 3.75 21.24 -79.30
C PHE A 224 4.90 21.19 -80.30
N ASP A 225 5.48 22.34 -80.64
CA ASP A 225 6.55 22.38 -81.65
C ASP A 225 7.85 21.83 -81.07
N SER A 226 8.10 22.08 -79.78
CA SER A 226 9.26 21.56 -79.06
C SER A 226 8.97 20.31 -78.21
N LEU A 227 7.71 19.84 -78.18
CA LEU A 227 7.19 18.82 -77.28
C LEU A 227 7.68 19.03 -75.84
N SER A 228 7.46 20.23 -75.28
CA SER A 228 7.95 20.58 -73.95
C SER A 228 6.89 21.19 -73.02
N VAL A 229 7.04 20.92 -71.72
CA VAL A 229 6.24 21.49 -70.65
C VAL A 229 7.01 22.67 -70.05
N GLU A 230 6.50 23.87 -70.25
CA GLU A 230 7.09 25.11 -69.71
C GLU A 230 6.60 25.43 -68.29
N GLY A 231 5.50 24.82 -67.86
CA GLY A 231 4.91 25.05 -66.55
C GLY A 231 3.47 24.54 -66.44
N PHE A 232 2.88 24.70 -65.27
CA PHE A 232 1.50 24.28 -64.99
C PHE A 232 0.91 25.05 -63.82
N THR A 233 -0.42 25.04 -63.69
CA THR A 233 -1.15 25.53 -62.51
C THR A 233 -1.82 24.37 -61.81
N TYR A 234 -1.76 24.32 -60.48
CA TYR A 234 -2.36 23.25 -59.68
C TYR A 234 -3.06 23.79 -58.45
N LYS A 235 -3.94 22.95 -57.89
CA LYS A 235 -4.48 23.08 -56.53
C LYS A 235 -4.13 21.87 -55.71
N LEU A 236 -3.98 22.08 -54.42
CA LEU A 236 -3.93 21.01 -53.44
C LEU A 236 -5.34 20.73 -52.92
N ILE A 237 -5.65 19.45 -52.73
CA ILE A 237 -6.92 18.98 -52.20
C ILE A 237 -6.63 18.23 -50.91
N ALA A 238 -7.21 18.69 -49.81
CA ALA A 238 -7.23 18.02 -48.53
C ALA A 238 -8.65 17.53 -48.22
N ASN A 239 -8.77 16.34 -47.64
CA ASN A 239 -10.03 15.85 -47.09
C ASN A 239 -9.92 15.83 -45.56
N PRO A 240 -10.18 16.97 -44.89
CA PRO A 240 -10.05 17.08 -43.45
C PRO A 240 -11.08 16.21 -42.72
N ARG A 241 -10.78 15.96 -41.44
CA ARG A 241 -11.60 15.19 -40.52
C ARG A 241 -11.56 15.78 -39.14
N THR A 242 -12.64 15.58 -38.39
CA THR A 242 -12.72 15.95 -36.98
C THR A 242 -12.67 14.70 -36.11
N ILE A 243 -11.91 14.76 -35.01
CA ILE A 243 -11.91 13.69 -34.02
C ILE A 243 -12.85 14.07 -32.88
N GLY A 244 -13.92 13.30 -32.74
CA GLY A 244 -14.90 13.45 -31.66
C GLY A 244 -14.69 12.41 -30.56
N VAL A 245 -14.94 12.81 -29.31
CA VAL A 245 -14.96 11.95 -28.14
C VAL A 245 -16.36 11.90 -27.56
N LYS A 246 -16.89 10.68 -27.38
CA LYS A 246 -18.12 10.41 -26.62
C LYS A 246 -17.72 9.80 -25.29
N TYR A 247 -18.25 10.33 -24.18
CA TYR A 247 -17.87 9.89 -22.85
C TYR A 247 -19.07 9.73 -21.90
N ASP A 248 -18.92 8.82 -20.94
CA ASP A 248 -19.71 8.70 -19.71
C ASP A 248 -18.76 8.44 -18.52
N LEU A 249 -18.66 9.44 -17.65
CA LEU A 249 -17.85 9.52 -16.44
C LEU A 249 -18.68 9.38 -15.16
N SER A 250 -19.97 9.02 -15.26
CA SER A 250 -20.85 8.88 -14.08
C SER A 250 -20.30 7.90 -13.02
N GLY A 251 -19.61 6.86 -13.47
CA GLY A 251 -18.91 5.90 -12.60
C GLY A 251 -17.80 6.50 -11.75
N LEU A 252 -17.24 7.66 -12.13
CA LEU A 252 -16.18 8.36 -11.38
C LEU A 252 -16.71 9.35 -10.35
N SER A 253 -18.03 9.54 -10.24
CA SER A 253 -18.64 10.52 -9.32
C SER A 253 -18.23 10.31 -7.86
N GLY A 254 -18.12 9.06 -7.41
CA GLY A 254 -17.63 8.71 -6.06
C GLY A 254 -16.15 8.99 -5.83
N TRP A 255 -15.39 9.26 -6.88
CA TRP A 255 -13.95 9.52 -6.87
C TRP A 255 -13.58 10.98 -7.14
N LYS A 256 -14.54 11.90 -7.23
CA LYS A 256 -14.31 13.32 -7.58
C LYS A 256 -13.33 14.06 -6.63
N ASP A 257 -13.21 13.60 -5.39
CA ASP A 257 -12.29 14.18 -4.40
C ASP A 257 -10.86 13.62 -4.53
N VAL A 258 -10.65 12.65 -5.42
CA VAL A 258 -9.38 11.96 -5.70
C VAL A 258 -8.94 12.14 -7.16
N ALA A 259 -9.88 12.09 -8.10
CA ALA A 259 -9.66 12.24 -9.53
C ALA A 259 -10.22 13.58 -10.03
N SER A 260 -9.40 14.35 -10.73
CA SER A 260 -9.72 15.71 -11.18
C SER A 260 -10.33 15.75 -12.58
N SER A 261 -9.79 14.96 -13.51
CA SER A 261 -10.24 14.91 -14.90
C SER A 261 -9.94 13.57 -15.58
N VAL A 262 -10.58 13.35 -16.73
CA VAL A 262 -10.09 12.39 -17.73
C VAL A 262 -9.45 13.17 -18.87
N ASP A 263 -8.15 12.94 -19.05
CA ASP A 263 -7.31 13.65 -20.00
C ASP A 263 -7.13 12.79 -21.25
N ILE A 264 -7.29 13.41 -22.41
CA ILE A 264 -7.19 12.81 -23.74
C ILE A 264 -5.89 13.28 -24.38
N PHE A 265 -5.11 12.31 -24.83
CA PHE A 265 -3.82 12.53 -25.44
C PHE A 265 -3.79 12.00 -26.87
N VAL A 266 -3.06 12.70 -27.73
CA VAL A 266 -2.96 12.39 -29.16
C VAL A 266 -1.51 12.35 -29.59
N SER A 267 -1.15 11.41 -30.46
CA SER A 267 0.17 11.34 -31.06
C SER A 267 0.38 12.40 -32.13
N ARG A 268 1.61 12.49 -32.66
CA ARG A 268 1.83 13.15 -33.95
C ARG A 268 1.02 12.46 -35.07
N PRO A 269 0.60 13.21 -36.10
CA PRO A 269 -0.07 12.63 -37.27
C PRO A 269 0.87 11.75 -38.09
N PHE A 270 0.34 10.66 -38.64
CA PHE A 270 1.07 9.77 -39.53
C PHE A 270 1.08 10.32 -40.96
N VAL A 271 2.06 11.17 -41.26
CA VAL A 271 2.15 11.83 -42.57
C VAL A 271 2.49 10.81 -43.66
N ILE A 272 1.51 10.54 -44.53
CA ILE A 272 1.64 9.58 -45.65
C ILE A 272 2.38 10.17 -46.84
N ASN A 273 2.20 11.47 -47.09
CA ASN A 273 2.99 12.19 -48.10
C ASN A 273 4.46 12.20 -47.66
N ASP A 274 5.37 11.71 -48.49
CA ASP A 274 6.80 11.74 -48.17
C ASP A 274 7.36 13.12 -48.52
N LEU A 275 7.42 13.99 -47.52
CA LEU A 275 7.89 15.35 -47.67
C LEU A 275 9.42 15.47 -47.67
N ASP A 276 10.18 14.39 -47.51
CA ASP A 276 11.65 14.41 -47.57
C ASP A 276 12.15 14.01 -48.95
N SER A 277 11.40 13.15 -49.64
CA SER A 277 11.65 12.81 -51.04
C SER A 277 11.46 13.99 -52.00
N THR A 278 12.21 13.92 -53.11
CA THR A 278 12.11 14.87 -54.21
C THR A 278 11.09 14.36 -55.23
N ILE A 279 10.26 15.24 -55.77
CA ILE A 279 9.35 14.93 -56.88
C ILE A 279 10.18 14.82 -58.15
N LYS A 280 10.25 13.63 -58.75
CA LYS A 280 11.13 13.33 -59.89
C LYS A 280 10.40 13.14 -61.20
N THR A 281 9.14 12.73 -61.16
CA THR A 281 8.42 12.35 -62.37
C THR A 281 7.08 13.04 -62.50
N VAL A 282 6.73 13.28 -63.76
CA VAL A 282 5.42 13.78 -64.18
C VAL A 282 4.96 12.98 -65.39
N THR A 283 3.65 12.86 -65.58
CA THR A 283 3.03 12.24 -66.75
C THR A 283 2.12 13.25 -67.41
N VAL A 284 2.43 13.66 -68.65
CA VAL A 284 1.57 14.58 -69.41
C VAL A 284 0.46 13.78 -70.08
N LEU A 285 -0.79 13.95 -69.65
CA LEU A 285 -1.91 13.13 -70.11
C LEU A 285 -2.53 13.67 -71.41
N ASP A 286 -2.61 14.99 -71.56
CA ASP A 286 -3.06 15.66 -72.79
C ASP A 286 -2.67 17.16 -72.78
N LYS A 287 -3.27 17.95 -73.69
CA LYS A 287 -3.00 19.40 -73.86
C LYS A 287 -3.23 20.24 -72.60
N ASN A 288 -4.10 19.78 -71.70
CA ASN A 288 -4.55 20.52 -70.52
C ASN A 288 -4.23 19.79 -69.21
N ASN A 289 -3.99 18.47 -69.26
CA ASN A 289 -3.88 17.62 -68.08
C ASN A 289 -2.46 17.04 -67.91
N MET A 290 -1.94 17.13 -66.69
CA MET A 290 -0.70 16.50 -66.27
C MET A 290 -0.88 15.89 -64.88
N MET A 291 -0.23 14.76 -64.63
CA MET A 291 -0.14 14.14 -63.31
C MET A 291 1.26 14.32 -62.76
N VAL A 292 1.36 14.72 -61.49
CA VAL A 292 2.62 14.81 -60.76
C VAL A 292 2.69 13.61 -59.82
N ASP A 293 3.75 12.82 -59.92
CA ASP A 293 3.93 11.64 -59.08
C ASP A 293 4.45 12.08 -57.71
N LEU A 294 3.52 12.30 -56.78
CA LEU A 294 3.86 12.65 -55.41
C LEU A 294 4.50 11.44 -54.71
N PRO A 295 5.61 11.64 -53.99
CA PRO A 295 6.20 10.58 -53.18
C PRO A 295 5.32 10.30 -51.95
N PHE A 296 5.18 9.03 -51.61
CA PHE A 296 4.45 8.54 -50.44
C PHE A 296 5.32 7.54 -49.68
N LYS A 297 5.19 7.53 -48.36
CA LYS A 297 5.79 6.48 -47.54
C LYS A 297 5.16 5.14 -47.85
N SER A 298 5.97 4.08 -47.81
CA SER A 298 5.48 2.71 -47.93
C SER A 298 4.67 2.29 -46.70
N GLU A 299 3.80 1.29 -46.86
CA GLU A 299 3.03 0.75 -45.74
C GLU A 299 3.95 0.21 -44.63
N SER A 300 5.04 -0.46 -44.99
CA SER A 300 6.01 -0.97 -44.01
C SER A 300 6.63 0.13 -43.15
N GLU A 301 7.04 1.26 -43.77
CA GLU A 301 7.58 2.42 -43.05
C GLU A 301 6.53 3.03 -42.10
N LEU A 302 5.27 3.14 -42.54
CA LEU A 302 4.19 3.65 -41.70
C LEU A 302 3.90 2.73 -40.50
N LEU A 303 3.90 1.41 -40.70
CA LEU A 303 3.67 0.45 -39.63
C LEU A 303 4.82 0.44 -38.60
N GLU A 304 6.05 0.64 -39.05
CA GLU A 304 7.21 0.81 -38.18
C GLU A 304 7.09 2.10 -37.36
N GLU A 305 6.80 3.23 -38.00
CA GLU A 305 6.58 4.52 -37.33
C GLU A 305 5.44 4.44 -36.28
N ILE A 306 4.29 3.84 -36.63
CA ILE A 306 3.17 3.64 -35.69
C ILE A 306 3.61 2.79 -34.49
N GLY A 307 4.41 1.75 -34.73
CA GLY A 307 4.86 0.81 -33.72
C GLY A 307 5.90 1.35 -32.74
N GLU A 308 6.46 2.53 -32.99
CA GLU A 308 7.47 3.19 -32.16
C GLU A 308 6.93 4.41 -31.40
N ILE A 309 5.68 4.83 -31.65
CA ILE A 309 5.11 6.01 -30.99
C ILE A 309 4.98 5.80 -29.48
N SER A 310 5.68 6.66 -28.75
CA SER A 310 5.65 6.71 -27.28
C SER A 310 5.13 8.03 -26.72
N ASN A 311 5.27 9.13 -27.46
CA ASN A 311 4.83 10.45 -27.02
C ASN A 311 3.37 10.71 -27.42
N PHE A 312 2.54 10.98 -26.41
CA PHE A 312 1.16 11.41 -26.56
C PHE A 312 0.99 12.75 -25.87
N TYR A 313 0.50 13.74 -26.60
CA TYR A 313 0.40 15.11 -26.14
C TYR A 313 -1.04 15.42 -25.72
N LEU A 314 -1.20 16.14 -24.61
CA LEU A 314 -2.49 16.50 -24.05
C LEU A 314 -3.26 17.36 -25.04
N ALA A 315 -4.40 16.86 -25.49
CA ALA A 315 -5.27 17.57 -26.44
C ALA A 315 -6.52 18.13 -25.74
N LYS A 316 -7.03 17.45 -24.72
CA LYS A 316 -8.25 17.83 -24.02
C LYS A 316 -8.28 17.26 -22.60
N SER A 317 -8.77 18.04 -21.63
CA SER A 317 -9.11 17.57 -20.28
C SER A 317 -10.61 17.68 -20.05
N ILE A 318 -11.24 16.59 -19.62
CA ILE A 318 -12.67 16.55 -19.28
C ILE A 318 -12.79 16.46 -17.76
N PRO A 319 -13.23 17.51 -17.05
CA PRO A 319 -13.33 17.51 -15.59
C PRO A 319 -14.32 16.47 -15.08
N ILE A 320 -14.00 15.84 -13.95
CA ILE A 320 -14.92 14.97 -13.23
C ILE A 320 -15.80 15.87 -12.35
N GLY A 321 -17.01 16.17 -12.85
CA GLY A 321 -17.95 17.10 -12.20
C GLY A 321 -19.42 16.72 -12.45
N ASP A 322 -20.31 17.72 -12.41
CA ASP A 322 -21.77 17.50 -12.50
C ASP A 322 -22.24 17.00 -13.88
N ILE A 323 -21.49 17.28 -14.95
CA ILE A 323 -21.75 16.73 -16.29
C ILE A 323 -21.02 15.40 -16.40
N SER A 324 -21.80 14.32 -16.39
CA SER A 324 -21.26 12.97 -16.41
C SER A 324 -21.19 12.37 -17.81
N ASN A 325 -21.89 12.89 -18.82
CA ASN A 325 -21.84 12.35 -20.17
C ASN A 325 -21.88 13.44 -21.23
N GLY A 326 -21.29 13.16 -22.39
CA GLY A 326 -21.18 14.17 -23.43
C GLY A 326 -20.58 13.67 -24.74
N PHE A 327 -20.60 14.57 -25.71
CA PHE A 327 -19.87 14.45 -26.97
C PHE A 327 -19.15 15.77 -27.24
N GLU A 328 -17.85 15.72 -27.51
CA GLU A 328 -17.04 16.90 -27.78
C GLU A 328 -16.01 16.63 -28.88
N ASN A 329 -15.62 17.67 -29.60
CA ASN A 329 -14.44 17.60 -30.47
C ASN A 329 -13.18 17.72 -29.61
N ILE A 330 -12.17 16.89 -29.90
CA ILE A 330 -10.92 16.88 -29.13
C ILE A 330 -10.11 18.16 -29.38
N PHE A 331 -10.05 18.60 -30.64
CA PHE A 331 -9.36 19.82 -31.03
C PHE A 331 -10.34 21.00 -31.12
N ALA A 332 -10.01 22.10 -30.43
CA ALA A 332 -10.73 23.37 -30.57
C ALA A 332 -10.13 24.20 -31.73
N GLU A 333 -11.00 24.94 -32.42
CA GLU A 333 -10.63 25.88 -33.49
C GLU A 333 -9.52 26.83 -33.01
N GLY A 334 -8.47 26.96 -33.84
CA GLY A 334 -7.37 27.91 -33.65
C GLY A 334 -6.35 27.61 -32.55
N LYS A 335 -6.42 26.48 -31.81
CA LYS A 335 -5.57 26.33 -30.60
C LYS A 335 -4.88 25.01 -30.35
N ALA A 336 -5.45 23.85 -30.71
CA ALA A 336 -4.98 22.58 -30.13
C ALA A 336 -3.95 21.80 -30.99
N PHE A 337 -4.05 21.80 -32.32
CA PHE A 337 -3.14 21.00 -33.16
C PHE A 337 -1.81 21.71 -33.49
N LYS A 338 -1.85 23.03 -33.70
CA LYS A 338 -0.69 23.86 -34.10
C LYS A 338 0.51 23.78 -33.15
N ASN A 339 0.24 23.68 -31.85
CA ASN A 339 1.26 23.60 -30.79
C ASN A 339 1.16 22.29 -30.01
N LEU A 340 0.69 21.20 -30.66
CA LEU A 340 0.49 19.90 -30.01
C LEU A 340 1.74 19.42 -29.27
N GLU A 341 2.91 19.55 -29.90
CA GLU A 341 4.18 19.10 -29.32
C GLU A 341 4.69 19.96 -28.14
N GLN A 342 4.09 21.13 -27.93
CA GLN A 342 4.39 22.00 -26.79
C GLN A 342 3.45 21.72 -25.61
N GLN A 343 2.49 20.81 -25.76
CA GLN A 343 1.57 20.42 -24.69
C GLN A 343 2.21 19.40 -23.75
N GLU A 344 1.56 19.22 -22.60
CA GLU A 344 1.92 18.19 -21.62
C GLU A 344 1.96 16.80 -22.29
N VAL A 345 2.99 16.00 -21.98
CA VAL A 345 3.14 14.65 -22.53
C VAL A 345 2.66 13.62 -21.50
N ALA A 346 1.87 12.65 -21.93
CA ALA A 346 1.41 11.55 -21.08
C ALA A 346 2.60 10.76 -20.50
N THR A 347 2.53 10.44 -19.22
CA THR A 347 3.41 9.46 -18.59
C THR A 347 3.03 8.04 -19.03
N ASP A 348 3.95 7.08 -18.86
CA ASP A 348 3.62 5.67 -19.07
C ASP A 348 2.82 5.09 -17.89
N ASP A 349 2.11 3.98 -18.12
CA ASP A 349 1.30 3.34 -17.08
C ASP A 349 2.15 2.43 -16.17
N ASP A 350 2.19 2.75 -14.88
CA ASP A 350 2.91 1.97 -13.87
C ASP A 350 2.08 0.78 -13.32
N PHE A 351 1.42 0.02 -14.21
CA PHE A 351 0.52 -1.09 -13.89
C PHE A 351 -0.68 -0.66 -13.03
N THR A 352 -1.20 0.55 -13.25
CA THR A 352 -2.26 1.15 -12.43
C THR A 352 -3.61 0.44 -12.62
N ARG A 353 -3.73 -0.36 -13.68
CA ARG A 353 -4.89 -1.21 -13.98
C ARG A 353 -4.86 -2.56 -13.27
N SER A 354 -3.72 -2.97 -12.71
CA SER A 354 -3.61 -4.18 -11.90
C SER A 354 -3.99 -3.87 -10.45
N ARG A 355 -4.53 -4.86 -9.74
CA ARG A 355 -4.85 -4.72 -8.30
C ARG A 355 -3.76 -5.36 -7.49
N ILE A 356 -3.23 -4.63 -6.51
CA ILE A 356 -2.21 -5.15 -5.61
C ILE A 356 -2.75 -5.33 -4.20
N THR A 357 -2.18 -6.28 -3.48
CA THR A 357 -2.32 -6.43 -2.03
C THR A 357 -1.02 -6.99 -1.43
N GLY A 358 -0.90 -6.93 -0.11
CA GLY A 358 0.27 -7.39 0.61
C GLY A 358 0.29 -6.90 2.06
N ASN A 359 1.48 -6.93 2.65
CA ASN A 359 1.71 -6.38 3.98
C ASN A 359 1.85 -4.87 3.85
N LEU A 360 0.97 -4.12 4.50
CA LEU A 360 0.92 -2.67 4.45
C LEU A 360 1.77 -2.04 5.56
N TYR A 361 2.38 -0.89 5.25
CA TYR A 361 2.98 -0.03 6.26
C TYR A 361 2.95 1.43 5.80
N THR A 362 2.76 2.35 6.73
CA THR A 362 2.73 3.79 6.43
C THR A 362 3.92 4.48 7.07
N TYR A 363 4.65 5.24 6.25
CA TYR A 363 5.84 5.96 6.71
C TYR A 363 6.11 7.17 5.82
N ASN A 364 6.42 8.32 6.44
CA ASN A 364 6.68 9.60 5.74
C ASN A 364 5.61 9.96 4.70
N GLY A 365 4.33 9.77 5.07
CA GLY A 365 3.19 10.05 4.21
C GLY A 365 3.03 9.11 3.01
N LYS A 366 3.80 8.02 2.93
CA LYS A 366 3.73 7.04 1.83
C LYS A 366 3.15 5.71 2.33
N LEU A 367 2.43 5.03 1.44
CA LEU A 367 1.99 3.66 1.61
C LEU A 367 3.05 2.71 1.05
N HIS A 368 3.42 1.71 1.85
CA HIS A 368 4.35 0.66 1.50
C HIS A 368 3.61 -0.66 1.41
N VAL A 369 3.85 -1.44 0.35
CA VAL A 369 3.26 -2.75 0.14
C VAL A 369 4.39 -3.76 -0.09
N GLY A 370 4.60 -4.65 0.89
CA GLY A 370 5.52 -5.77 0.80
C GLY A 370 4.80 -7.10 0.57
N ASN A 371 5.54 -8.14 0.19
CA ASN A 371 4.98 -9.48 -0.06
C ASN A 371 3.83 -9.45 -1.08
N ILE A 372 4.09 -8.80 -2.21
CA ILE A 372 3.06 -8.34 -3.13
C ILE A 372 2.37 -9.53 -3.81
N ARG A 373 1.04 -9.48 -3.82
CA ARG A 373 0.19 -10.24 -4.74
C ARG A 373 -0.45 -9.25 -5.69
N GLU A 374 -0.31 -9.50 -6.98
CA GLU A 374 -0.82 -8.66 -8.06
C GLU A 374 -1.84 -9.47 -8.86
N LYS A 375 -3.10 -9.04 -8.85
CA LYS A 375 -4.11 -9.50 -9.79
C LYS A 375 -3.96 -8.66 -11.06
N LEU A 376 -3.52 -9.32 -12.13
CA LEU A 376 -3.24 -8.68 -13.41
C LEU A 376 -4.48 -7.99 -13.97
N ALA A 377 -4.25 -6.87 -14.67
CA ALA A 377 -5.29 -6.09 -15.30
C ALA A 377 -6.16 -6.93 -16.25
N LYS A 378 -7.48 -6.73 -16.23
CA LYS A 378 -8.35 -7.33 -17.24
C LYS A 378 -8.00 -6.79 -18.63
N PRO A 379 -8.20 -7.57 -19.71
CA PRO A 379 -8.09 -7.06 -21.06
C PRO A 379 -8.96 -5.81 -21.24
N TYR A 380 -8.48 -4.86 -22.06
CA TYR A 380 -9.31 -3.73 -22.45
C TYR A 380 -10.62 -4.22 -23.07
N PRO A 381 -11.78 -3.62 -22.74
CA PRO A 381 -13.04 -4.01 -23.35
C PRO A 381 -12.97 -3.88 -24.88
N LEU A 382 -13.32 -4.92 -25.64
CA LEU A 382 -13.18 -4.91 -27.10
C LEU A 382 -13.99 -3.79 -27.78
N GLY A 383 -15.07 -3.33 -27.15
CA GLY A 383 -15.85 -2.19 -27.62
C GLY A 383 -15.07 -0.87 -27.75
N ILE A 384 -13.93 -0.70 -27.07
CA ILE A 384 -13.09 0.50 -27.26
C ILE A 384 -12.36 0.50 -28.61
N PHE A 385 -12.14 -0.67 -29.20
CA PHE A 385 -11.48 -0.84 -30.50
C PHE A 385 -12.47 -0.84 -31.66
N ALA A 386 -13.78 -0.85 -31.39
CA ALA A 386 -14.81 -0.89 -32.42
C ALA A 386 -14.79 0.39 -33.27
N VAL A 387 -14.90 0.22 -34.60
CA VAL A 387 -14.98 1.34 -35.55
C VAL A 387 -16.41 1.62 -36.05
N SER A 388 -17.40 0.86 -35.60
CA SER A 388 -18.82 1.08 -35.92
C SER A 388 -19.74 0.79 -34.72
N ASP A 389 -20.90 1.43 -34.70
CA ASP A 389 -21.90 1.32 -33.62
C ASP A 389 -23.08 0.39 -33.98
N ILE A 390 -22.90 -0.49 -34.98
CA ILE A 390 -24.00 -1.26 -35.56
C ILE A 390 -23.88 -2.73 -35.14
N ASN A 391 -24.93 -3.26 -34.50
CA ASN A 391 -25.08 -4.63 -33.98
C ASN A 391 -24.16 -4.98 -32.80
N GLU A 392 -24.78 -5.28 -31.65
CA GLU A 392 -24.05 -5.78 -30.47
C GLU A 392 -23.55 -7.20 -30.67
N PHE A 393 -22.31 -7.42 -30.25
CA PHE A 393 -21.60 -8.69 -30.41
C PHE A 393 -20.84 -9.01 -29.12
N THR A 394 -21.28 -10.03 -28.39
CA THR A 394 -20.60 -10.47 -27.16
C THR A 394 -19.38 -11.31 -27.48
N VAL A 395 -18.24 -10.95 -26.89
CA VAL A 395 -16.94 -11.58 -27.11
C VAL A 395 -16.17 -11.72 -25.81
N ASN A 396 -15.42 -12.82 -25.74
CA ASN A 396 -14.49 -13.08 -24.66
C ASN A 396 -13.07 -12.87 -25.15
N THR A 397 -12.19 -12.51 -24.22
CA THR A 397 -10.77 -12.29 -24.47
C THR A 397 -9.95 -13.05 -23.44
N GLU A 398 -9.02 -13.87 -23.90
CA GLU A 398 -8.02 -14.54 -23.07
C GLU A 398 -6.64 -13.97 -23.41
N VAL A 399 -5.87 -13.55 -22.41
CA VAL A 399 -4.53 -12.98 -22.60
C VAL A 399 -3.50 -13.77 -21.81
N HIS A 400 -2.39 -14.09 -22.47
CA HIS A 400 -1.27 -14.85 -21.90
C HIS A 400 -0.15 -13.88 -21.52
N VAL A 401 0.21 -13.84 -20.24
CA VAL A 401 1.18 -12.89 -19.66
C VAL A 401 2.35 -13.62 -19.04
N LYS A 402 3.58 -13.34 -19.50
CA LYS A 402 4.79 -13.99 -18.99
C LYS A 402 5.35 -13.26 -17.76
N THR A 403 4.96 -13.72 -16.58
CA THR A 403 5.40 -13.13 -15.30
C THR A 403 6.62 -13.86 -14.70
N GLU A 404 7.22 -13.30 -13.66
CA GLU A 404 8.27 -13.98 -12.86
C GLU A 404 7.75 -15.27 -12.20
N SER A 405 6.44 -15.32 -11.89
CA SER A 405 5.77 -16.50 -11.36
C SER A 405 5.33 -17.53 -12.43
N GLY A 406 5.76 -17.35 -13.68
CA GLY A 406 5.37 -18.19 -14.81
C GLY A 406 4.34 -17.54 -15.75
N MET A 407 3.80 -18.33 -16.68
CA MET A 407 2.75 -17.89 -17.58
C MET A 407 1.43 -17.74 -16.83
N LYS A 408 0.78 -16.59 -17.00
CA LYS A 408 -0.50 -16.22 -16.41
C LYS A 408 -1.55 -16.04 -17.49
N ILE A 409 -2.80 -16.30 -17.13
CA ILE A 409 -3.94 -16.30 -18.04
C ILE A 409 -5.01 -15.39 -17.45
N VAL A 410 -5.32 -14.33 -18.18
CA VAL A 410 -6.30 -13.32 -17.76
C VAL A 410 -7.47 -13.33 -18.72
N HIS A 411 -8.68 -13.35 -18.16
CA HIS A 411 -9.92 -13.33 -18.92
C HIS A 411 -10.59 -11.97 -18.88
N GLY A 412 -11.22 -11.60 -19.99
CA GLY A 412 -12.09 -10.45 -20.15
C GLY A 412 -13.34 -10.84 -20.92
N ALA A 413 -14.43 -10.14 -20.65
CA ALA A 413 -15.67 -10.25 -21.41
C ALA A 413 -16.16 -8.85 -21.70
N SER A 414 -16.60 -8.61 -22.93
CA SER A 414 -17.11 -7.31 -23.33
C SER A 414 -18.10 -7.44 -24.49
N THR A 415 -18.95 -6.42 -24.62
CA THR A 415 -19.76 -6.23 -25.82
C THR A 415 -18.95 -5.36 -26.78
N ALA A 416 -18.72 -5.87 -27.99
CA ALA A 416 -18.25 -5.07 -29.10
C ALA A 416 -19.46 -4.61 -29.93
N TYR A 417 -19.34 -3.46 -30.58
CA TYR A 417 -20.29 -2.98 -31.57
C TYR A 417 -19.70 -3.23 -32.95
N GLY A 418 -20.39 -4.00 -33.78
CA GLY A 418 -19.86 -4.48 -35.05
C GLY A 418 -18.73 -5.52 -34.91
N ALA A 419 -18.34 -6.10 -36.05
CA ALA A 419 -17.24 -7.06 -36.14
C ALA A 419 -15.89 -6.41 -36.50
N MET A 420 -15.91 -5.12 -36.90
CA MET A 420 -14.72 -4.38 -37.32
C MET A 420 -14.05 -3.72 -36.12
N VAL A 421 -12.77 -4.03 -35.91
CA VAL A 421 -11.94 -3.44 -34.85
C VAL A 421 -10.72 -2.73 -35.41
N SER A 422 -10.19 -1.78 -34.64
CA SER A 422 -8.93 -1.09 -34.92
C SER A 422 -7.81 -2.10 -35.20
N PRO A 423 -6.93 -1.85 -36.19
CA PRO A 423 -5.81 -2.75 -36.46
C PRO A 423 -4.74 -2.71 -35.37
N TYR A 424 -4.79 -1.74 -34.46
CA TYR A 424 -3.92 -1.61 -33.31
C TYR A 424 -4.66 -2.16 -32.07
N LEU A 425 -4.37 -3.40 -31.69
CA LEU A 425 -4.86 -4.01 -30.47
C LEU A 425 -3.76 -4.04 -29.42
N SER A 426 -4.11 -3.87 -28.15
CA SER A 426 -3.12 -3.93 -27.07
C SER A 426 -3.66 -4.51 -25.76
N TYR A 427 -2.74 -4.78 -24.85
CA TYR A 427 -2.99 -5.18 -23.46
C TYR A 427 -2.13 -4.33 -22.51
N PRO A 428 -2.64 -3.92 -21.32
CA PRO A 428 -1.94 -3.03 -20.37
C PRO A 428 -0.84 -3.74 -19.56
N ASP A 429 -0.02 -4.54 -20.23
CA ASP A 429 1.19 -5.15 -19.66
C ASP A 429 2.12 -5.53 -20.81
N SER A 430 3.32 -4.95 -20.82
CA SER A 430 4.37 -5.27 -21.81
C SER A 430 4.77 -6.75 -21.83
N ARG A 431 4.50 -7.51 -20.76
CA ARG A 431 4.84 -8.94 -20.65
C ARG A 431 3.85 -9.86 -21.35
N ALA A 432 2.75 -9.34 -21.90
CA ALA A 432 1.79 -10.16 -22.63
C ALA A 432 2.35 -10.60 -23.99
N VAL A 433 2.14 -11.88 -24.32
CA VAL A 433 2.71 -12.50 -25.53
C VAL A 433 1.65 -12.87 -26.55
N LYS A 434 0.39 -12.98 -26.11
CA LYS A 434 -0.71 -13.44 -26.96
C LYS A 434 -2.05 -12.99 -26.42
N MET A 435 -2.94 -12.60 -27.33
CA MET A 435 -4.35 -12.37 -27.09
C MET A 435 -5.17 -13.34 -27.94
N ILE A 436 -6.22 -13.87 -27.35
CA ILE A 436 -7.21 -14.72 -28.02
C ILE A 436 -8.55 -14.03 -27.89
N ILE A 437 -9.23 -13.82 -29.02
CA ILE A 437 -10.59 -13.31 -29.06
C ILE A 437 -11.49 -14.46 -29.52
N TYR A 438 -12.56 -14.74 -28.77
CA TYR A 438 -13.42 -15.89 -29.07
C TYR A 438 -14.87 -15.71 -28.63
N ASN A 439 -15.75 -16.46 -29.29
CA ASN A 439 -17.10 -16.78 -28.86
C ASN A 439 -17.52 -18.18 -29.36
N ASP A 440 -18.81 -18.49 -29.34
CA ASP A 440 -19.34 -19.80 -29.73
C ASP A 440 -19.16 -20.14 -31.23
N LYS A 441 -18.77 -19.17 -32.08
CA LYS A 441 -18.69 -19.33 -33.54
C LYS A 441 -17.37 -18.89 -34.16
N TYR A 442 -16.70 -17.92 -33.55
CA TYR A 442 -15.53 -17.24 -34.09
C TYR A 442 -14.37 -17.31 -33.10
N TYR A 443 -13.15 -17.39 -33.66
CA TYR A 443 -11.91 -17.45 -32.89
C TYR A 443 -10.77 -16.79 -33.66
N ASP A 444 -10.02 -15.90 -33.01
CA ASP A 444 -8.79 -15.36 -33.53
C ASP A 444 -7.67 -15.37 -32.48
N GLU A 445 -6.50 -15.86 -32.89
CA GLU A 445 -5.29 -15.86 -32.09
C GLU A 445 -4.35 -14.78 -32.63
N ILE A 446 -3.99 -13.85 -31.74
CA ILE A 446 -3.28 -12.62 -32.07
C ILE A 446 -1.98 -12.58 -31.28
N PRO A 447 -0.82 -12.78 -31.94
CA PRO A 447 0.48 -12.56 -31.31
C PRO A 447 0.62 -11.11 -30.86
N LEU A 448 1.11 -10.93 -29.63
CA LEU A 448 1.45 -9.62 -29.07
C LEU A 448 2.97 -9.51 -28.94
N LYS A 449 3.52 -8.32 -29.21
CA LYS A 449 4.90 -7.97 -28.91
C LYS A 449 4.94 -6.82 -27.90
N PRO A 450 5.95 -6.78 -27.01
CA PRO A 450 6.13 -5.65 -26.10
C PRO A 450 6.36 -4.36 -26.91
N HIS A 451 5.74 -3.27 -26.47
CA HIS A 451 6.07 -1.95 -27.01
C HIS A 451 7.47 -1.52 -26.53
N PRO A 452 8.32 -0.89 -27.37
CA PRO A 452 9.69 -0.54 -26.99
C PRO A 452 9.79 0.44 -25.82
N PHE A 453 8.77 1.29 -25.64
CA PHE A 453 8.80 2.44 -24.72
C PHE A 453 7.60 2.55 -23.78
N LEU A 454 6.54 1.78 -24.01
CA LEU A 454 5.29 1.87 -23.25
C LEU A 454 5.03 0.55 -22.55
N ASN A 455 4.38 0.58 -21.40
CA ASN A 455 4.02 -0.61 -20.65
C ASN A 455 2.75 -1.29 -21.21
N ILE A 456 2.80 -1.60 -22.50
CA ILE A 456 1.75 -2.34 -23.21
C ILE A 456 2.40 -3.42 -24.08
N ALA A 457 1.66 -4.49 -24.33
CA ALA A 457 1.94 -5.37 -25.45
C ALA A 457 0.90 -5.11 -26.54
N TYR A 458 1.33 -5.09 -27.80
CA TYR A 458 0.45 -4.71 -28.91
C TYR A 458 0.60 -5.63 -30.12
N SER A 459 -0.41 -5.59 -30.98
CA SER A 459 -0.41 -6.14 -32.32
C SER A 459 -0.91 -5.09 -33.29
N LEU A 460 -0.19 -4.89 -34.39
CA LEU A 460 -0.56 -3.98 -35.46
C LEU A 460 -0.71 -4.80 -36.74
N LYS A 461 -1.95 -5.07 -37.16
CA LYS A 461 -2.24 -5.97 -38.30
C LYS A 461 -2.18 -5.28 -39.68
N GLY A 462 -2.12 -3.96 -39.72
CA GLY A 462 -2.13 -3.16 -40.94
C GLY A 462 -2.62 -1.73 -40.67
N LEU A 463 -2.94 -0.99 -41.73
CA LEU A 463 -3.43 0.39 -41.62
C LEU A 463 -4.96 0.52 -41.61
N TYR A 464 -5.68 -0.57 -41.86
CA TYR A 464 -7.14 -0.57 -41.98
C TYR A 464 -7.79 -1.46 -40.91
N PRO A 465 -9.00 -1.11 -40.43
CA PRO A 465 -9.78 -1.99 -39.56
C PRO A 465 -9.97 -3.38 -40.16
N TYR A 466 -10.05 -4.40 -39.31
CA TYR A 466 -10.23 -5.78 -39.74
C TYR A 466 -11.34 -6.48 -38.94
N SER A 467 -11.84 -7.61 -39.44
CA SER A 467 -12.92 -8.35 -38.80
C SER A 467 -12.41 -9.37 -37.80
N ILE A 468 -12.96 -9.34 -36.59
CA ILE A 468 -12.77 -10.44 -35.62
C ILE A 468 -13.65 -11.66 -35.92
N THR A 469 -14.52 -11.59 -36.93
CA THR A 469 -15.41 -12.69 -37.35
C THR A 469 -14.97 -13.39 -38.63
N ASP A 470 -13.80 -13.05 -39.19
CA ASP A 470 -13.33 -13.68 -40.44
C ASP A 470 -12.90 -15.14 -40.25
N LYS A 471 -12.55 -15.53 -39.02
CA LYS A 471 -12.13 -16.88 -38.66
C LYS A 471 -13.24 -17.63 -37.94
N TYR A 472 -13.79 -18.64 -38.62
CA TYR A 472 -14.79 -19.56 -38.08
C TYR A 472 -14.12 -20.67 -37.26
N GLY A 473 -14.63 -20.94 -36.08
CA GLY A 473 -14.13 -22.00 -35.21
C GLY A 473 -14.57 -21.83 -33.76
N THR A 474 -14.47 -22.92 -33.00
CA THR A 474 -14.71 -22.93 -31.56
C THR A 474 -13.38 -22.98 -30.81
N TYR A 475 -13.29 -22.28 -29.68
CA TYR A 475 -12.13 -22.32 -28.80
C TYR A 475 -12.54 -22.72 -27.38
N THR A 476 -11.74 -23.59 -26.77
CA THR A 476 -11.91 -23.98 -25.38
C THR A 476 -10.93 -23.15 -24.54
N PRO A 477 -11.43 -22.20 -23.73
CA PRO A 477 -10.57 -21.35 -22.92
C PRO A 477 -9.84 -22.13 -21.84
N LEU A 478 -8.63 -21.68 -21.52
CA LEU A 478 -7.87 -22.21 -20.40
C LEU A 478 -8.41 -21.64 -19.08
N PRO A 479 -8.25 -22.37 -17.95
CA PRO A 479 -8.64 -21.85 -16.64
C PRO A 479 -7.93 -20.52 -16.34
N GLU A 480 -8.64 -19.60 -15.67
CA GLU A 480 -8.06 -18.33 -15.24
C GLU A 480 -6.94 -18.56 -14.22
N ASP A 481 -5.79 -17.92 -14.44
CA ASP A 481 -4.68 -17.79 -13.50
C ASP A 481 -4.14 -16.36 -13.62
N SER A 482 -4.86 -15.41 -13.05
CA SER A 482 -4.60 -13.97 -13.18
C SER A 482 -3.78 -13.37 -12.04
N VAL A 483 -3.29 -14.18 -11.09
CA VAL A 483 -2.55 -13.70 -9.91
C VAL A 483 -1.05 -13.99 -10.06
N SER A 484 -0.25 -12.93 -10.03
CA SER A 484 1.21 -12.98 -9.91
C SER A 484 1.65 -12.65 -8.48
N VAL A 485 2.77 -13.23 -8.04
CA VAL A 485 3.30 -13.00 -6.69
C VAL A 485 4.74 -12.54 -6.79
N ALA A 486 5.06 -11.44 -6.10
CA ALA A 486 6.39 -10.88 -5.99
C ALA A 486 6.75 -10.71 -4.50
N PRO A 487 7.07 -11.83 -3.81
CA PRO A 487 7.11 -11.87 -2.36
C PRO A 487 8.25 -11.04 -1.75
N ASN A 488 9.31 -10.80 -2.51
CA ASN A 488 10.51 -10.08 -2.10
C ASN A 488 10.58 -8.62 -2.59
N LYS A 489 9.52 -8.15 -3.27
CA LYS A 489 9.42 -6.78 -3.77
C LYS A 489 8.63 -5.89 -2.80
N LEU A 490 9.04 -4.64 -2.74
CA LEU A 490 8.42 -3.55 -1.99
C LEU A 490 7.99 -2.49 -3.00
N LYS A 491 6.68 -2.21 -3.08
CA LYS A 491 6.13 -1.07 -3.84
C LYS A 491 5.84 0.07 -2.85
N VAL A 492 6.20 1.29 -3.24
CA VAL A 492 5.99 2.50 -2.41
C VAL A 492 5.20 3.53 -3.20
N SER A 493 4.17 4.08 -2.58
CA SER A 493 3.30 5.08 -3.20
C SER A 493 3.96 6.47 -3.22
N ASN A 494 3.39 7.38 -4.00
CA ASN A 494 3.70 8.80 -3.87
C ASN A 494 3.38 9.33 -2.46
N VAL A 495 4.03 10.44 -2.10
CA VAL A 495 3.76 11.13 -0.82
C VAL A 495 2.33 11.62 -0.82
N SER A 496 1.59 11.31 0.23
CA SER A 496 0.18 11.67 0.42
C SER A 496 -0.79 11.11 -0.61
N ASN A 497 -0.32 10.29 -1.56
CA ASN A 497 -1.14 9.64 -2.58
C ASN A 497 -0.98 8.12 -2.51
N PRO A 498 -1.91 7.39 -1.85
CA PRO A 498 -1.89 5.94 -1.76
C PRO A 498 -2.42 5.23 -3.03
N PHE A 499 -2.87 5.95 -4.05
CA PHE A 499 -3.48 5.38 -5.27
C PHE A 499 -2.48 5.16 -6.41
N TYR A 500 -1.31 5.78 -6.34
CA TYR A 500 -0.29 5.72 -7.39
C TYR A 500 1.06 5.26 -6.85
N PHE A 501 1.63 4.25 -7.51
CA PHE A 501 2.89 3.58 -7.16
C PHE A 501 3.87 3.70 -8.34
N PRO A 502 4.76 4.71 -8.34
CA PRO A 502 5.67 4.92 -9.45
C PRO A 502 6.61 3.73 -9.67
N ALA A 503 6.93 3.38 -10.93
CA ALA A 503 7.87 2.29 -11.21
C ALA A 503 9.24 2.49 -10.54
N LYS A 504 9.72 3.74 -10.49
CA LYS A 504 10.99 4.13 -9.82
C LYS A 504 11.01 3.87 -8.31
N GLN A 505 9.86 3.59 -7.70
CA GLN A 505 9.70 3.30 -6.27
C GLN A 505 9.34 1.82 -6.00
N THR A 506 9.76 0.91 -6.89
CA THR A 506 9.71 -0.53 -6.68
C THR A 506 11.09 -1.08 -6.36
N TYR A 507 11.23 -1.74 -5.21
CA TYR A 507 12.51 -2.23 -4.69
C TYR A 507 12.49 -3.74 -4.49
N THR A 508 13.54 -4.43 -4.92
CA THR A 508 13.80 -5.82 -4.52
C THR A 508 14.66 -5.80 -3.26
N VAL A 509 14.12 -6.23 -2.13
CA VAL A 509 14.80 -6.08 -0.83
C VAL A 509 15.68 -7.28 -0.49
N SER A 510 15.20 -8.48 -0.80
CA SER A 510 15.76 -9.76 -0.35
C SER A 510 15.59 -10.87 -1.40
N SER A 511 16.13 -12.05 -1.12
CA SER A 511 15.84 -13.29 -1.88
C SER A 511 14.60 -14.02 -1.36
N ARG A 512 14.18 -13.71 -0.12
CA ARG A 512 13.02 -14.28 0.56
C ARG A 512 11.86 -13.31 0.66
N ASN A 513 10.70 -13.80 1.10
CA ASN A 513 9.51 -12.99 1.28
C ASN A 513 9.68 -11.91 2.34
N ILE A 514 9.07 -10.75 2.12
CA ILE A 514 8.90 -9.71 3.14
C ILE A 514 7.83 -10.19 4.13
N VAL A 515 8.12 -10.05 5.41
CA VAL A 515 7.29 -10.50 6.53
C VAL A 515 6.58 -9.33 7.17
N ALA A 516 7.30 -8.22 7.40
CA ALA A 516 6.78 -7.01 8.01
C ALA A 516 7.71 -5.81 7.78
N MET A 517 7.27 -4.64 8.19
CA MET A 517 8.01 -3.39 8.08
C MET A 517 7.85 -2.58 9.37
N ALA A 518 8.90 -1.88 9.79
CA ALA A 518 8.87 -0.98 10.93
C ALA A 518 9.93 0.13 10.81
N THR A 519 9.81 1.17 11.63
CA THR A 519 10.73 2.31 11.68
C THR A 519 11.19 2.56 13.12
N ALA A 520 12.33 3.22 13.30
CA ALA A 520 12.82 3.67 14.60
C ALA A 520 13.52 5.03 14.42
N THR A 521 13.51 5.90 15.43
CA THR A 521 14.16 7.21 15.32
C THR A 521 15.68 7.19 15.57
N THR A 522 16.32 6.03 15.37
CA THR A 522 17.78 5.91 15.46
C THR A 522 18.36 5.84 14.06
N ALA A 523 19.26 6.77 13.74
CA ALA A 523 19.98 6.80 12.47
C ALA A 523 20.94 5.59 12.33
N LEU A 524 21.19 5.15 11.10
CA LEU A 524 22.18 4.09 10.84
C LEU A 524 23.63 4.57 10.98
N SER A 525 23.86 5.88 10.81
CA SER A 525 25.18 6.51 10.91
C SER A 525 25.08 7.97 11.38
N THR A 526 26.19 8.52 11.88
CA THR A 526 26.27 9.88 12.47
C THR A 526 26.01 11.03 11.49
N GLY A 527 25.93 10.77 10.18
CA GLY A 527 25.66 11.77 9.13
C GLY A 527 24.21 11.85 8.64
N GLN A 528 23.30 11.00 9.14
CA GLN A 528 21.89 10.96 8.73
C GLN A 528 21.00 11.70 9.73
N PHE A 529 21.03 13.04 9.68
CA PHE A 529 20.24 13.86 10.60
C PHE A 529 18.78 13.96 10.14
N GLY A 530 17.83 13.49 10.96
CA GLY A 530 16.39 13.59 10.68
C GLY A 530 15.85 12.65 9.58
N GLN A 531 16.66 11.74 9.06
CA GLN A 531 16.23 10.70 8.12
C GLN A 531 16.42 9.32 8.74
N PHE A 532 15.31 8.65 9.04
CA PHE A 532 15.33 7.33 9.65
C PHE A 532 15.06 6.23 8.63
N PRO A 533 15.78 5.09 8.70
CA PRO A 533 15.59 4.01 7.75
C PRO A 533 14.24 3.33 7.92
N LEU A 534 13.74 2.72 6.85
CA LEU A 534 12.70 1.70 6.92
C LEU A 534 13.37 0.35 7.15
N TYR A 535 13.04 -0.32 8.24
CA TYR A 535 13.45 -1.70 8.48
C TYR A 535 12.43 -2.66 7.85
N VAL A 536 12.91 -3.57 7.02
CA VAL A 536 12.13 -4.57 6.31
C VAL A 536 12.54 -5.94 6.85
N PHE A 537 11.59 -6.60 7.52
CA PHE A 537 11.75 -7.95 8.05
C PHE A 537 11.46 -8.95 6.92
N THR A 538 12.36 -9.91 6.73
CA THR A 538 12.28 -10.88 5.64
C THR A 538 12.51 -12.29 6.17
N GLY A 539 12.20 -13.30 5.35
CA GLY A 539 12.48 -14.71 5.68
C GLY A 539 13.97 -15.09 5.78
N GLU A 540 14.90 -14.15 5.62
CA GLU A 540 16.35 -14.38 5.76
C GLU A 540 17.05 -13.39 6.70
N GLY A 541 16.31 -12.47 7.33
CA GLY A 541 16.86 -11.46 8.22
C GLY A 541 16.17 -10.11 8.10
N VAL A 542 16.78 -9.09 8.68
CA VAL A 542 16.29 -7.71 8.65
C VAL A 542 17.19 -6.85 7.76
N PHE A 543 16.57 -6.09 6.87
CA PHE A 543 17.23 -5.13 5.99
C PHE A 543 16.82 -3.70 6.37
N ALA A 544 17.71 -2.73 6.22
CA ALA A 544 17.41 -1.32 6.40
C ALA A 544 17.51 -0.58 5.06
N LEU A 545 16.45 0.14 4.70
CA LEU A 545 16.38 0.97 3.52
C LEU A 545 16.63 2.43 3.92
N SER A 546 17.70 3.01 3.39
CA SER A 546 18.06 4.42 3.60
C SER A 546 17.19 5.35 2.75
N VAL A 547 16.67 6.42 3.37
CA VAL A 547 15.81 7.40 2.71
C VAL A 547 16.53 8.01 1.50
N GLY A 548 15.84 8.04 0.36
CA GLY A 548 16.33 8.61 -0.89
C GLY A 548 16.18 10.12 -0.96
N THR A 549 16.75 10.71 -2.02
CA THR A 549 16.62 12.13 -2.33
C THR A 549 15.92 12.32 -3.68
N GLY A 550 15.17 13.42 -3.81
CA GLY A 550 14.46 13.75 -5.05
C GLY A 550 13.30 12.80 -5.30
N ASP A 551 13.39 12.02 -6.37
CA ASP A 551 12.29 11.28 -6.98
C ASP A 551 12.11 9.83 -6.50
N ILE A 552 13.03 9.33 -5.67
CA ILE A 552 13.00 7.96 -5.14
C ILE A 552 12.77 7.96 -3.63
N ALA A 553 12.00 7.00 -3.11
CA ALA A 553 11.76 6.87 -1.67
C ALA A 553 13.00 6.37 -0.92
N TYR A 554 13.74 5.44 -1.51
CA TYR A 554 14.93 4.82 -0.90
C TYR A 554 16.08 4.73 -1.89
N ALA A 555 17.29 5.01 -1.41
CA ALA A 555 18.50 5.00 -2.24
C ALA A 555 19.28 3.68 -2.13
N ASN A 556 19.41 3.13 -0.93
CA ASN A 556 20.19 1.92 -0.68
C ASN A 556 19.48 0.99 0.32
N SER A 557 19.72 -0.31 0.18
CA SER A 557 19.31 -1.37 1.12
C SER A 557 20.54 -2.09 1.66
N PHE A 558 20.57 -2.35 2.98
CA PHE A 558 21.67 -3.08 3.63
C PHE A 558 21.12 -4.12 4.62
N SER A 559 21.77 -5.29 4.71
CA SER A 559 21.44 -6.30 5.71
C SER A 559 21.94 -5.85 7.09
N VAL A 560 21.05 -5.90 8.09
CA VAL A 560 21.31 -5.48 9.46
C VAL A 560 21.59 -6.67 10.37
N THR A 561 20.73 -7.69 10.32
CA THR A 561 20.89 -8.93 11.06
C THR A 561 20.36 -10.11 10.24
N ARG A 562 20.83 -11.31 10.55
CA ARG A 562 20.30 -12.59 10.04
C ARG A 562 19.21 -13.18 10.93
N ASP A 563 18.90 -12.53 12.05
CA ASP A 563 17.78 -12.93 12.89
C ASP A 563 16.47 -12.79 12.13
N VAL A 564 15.71 -13.89 12.05
CA VAL A 564 14.43 -13.94 11.35
C VAL A 564 13.32 -13.74 12.36
N CYS A 565 12.42 -12.80 12.07
CA CYS A 565 11.21 -12.61 12.87
C CYS A 565 10.26 -13.79 12.66
N ASN A 566 9.85 -14.44 13.74
CA ASN A 566 8.95 -15.60 13.69
C ASN A 566 7.47 -15.24 13.87
N ASN A 567 7.18 -14.07 14.44
CA ASN A 567 5.82 -13.58 14.66
C ASN A 567 5.73 -12.09 14.30
N PRO A 568 5.10 -11.73 13.17
CA PRO A 568 4.97 -10.33 12.72
C PRO A 568 4.21 -9.42 13.69
N ASP A 569 3.24 -9.97 14.43
CA ASP A 569 2.44 -9.20 15.40
C ASP A 569 3.25 -8.83 16.66
N SER A 570 4.46 -9.37 16.80
CA SER A 570 5.40 -9.00 17.86
C SER A 570 6.17 -7.70 17.58
N ILE A 571 6.11 -7.19 16.34
CA ILE A 571 6.93 -6.06 15.93
C ILE A 571 6.31 -4.77 16.46
N VAL A 572 7.09 -4.03 17.26
CA VAL A 572 6.70 -2.71 17.73
C VAL A 572 7.88 -1.74 17.68
N SER A 573 7.62 -0.53 17.19
CA SER A 573 8.57 0.59 17.25
C SER A 573 8.52 1.23 18.64
N THR A 574 9.69 1.47 19.23
CA THR A 574 9.89 2.29 20.43
C THR A 574 10.39 3.68 20.02
N ASP A 575 10.80 4.52 20.99
CA ASP A 575 11.44 5.80 20.69
C ASP A 575 12.63 5.61 19.74
N ASP A 576 13.59 4.76 20.10
CA ASP A 576 14.90 4.64 19.47
C ASP A 576 15.23 3.24 18.92
N ALA A 577 14.26 2.32 18.91
CA ALA A 577 14.49 0.93 18.54
C ALA A 577 13.22 0.23 18.00
N ILE A 578 13.39 -1.01 17.53
CA ILE A 578 12.30 -1.92 17.18
C ILE A 578 12.42 -3.18 18.02
N VAL A 579 11.34 -3.59 18.68
CA VAL A 579 11.26 -4.89 19.35
C VAL A 579 10.60 -5.89 18.42
N PHE A 580 11.12 -7.12 18.39
CA PHE A 580 10.56 -8.22 17.62
C PHE A 580 10.96 -9.58 18.21
N SER A 581 10.15 -10.61 18.01
CA SER A 581 10.46 -11.97 18.45
C SER A 581 11.17 -12.78 17.37
N THR A 582 11.97 -13.74 17.84
CA THR A 582 12.72 -14.73 17.06
C THR A 582 12.59 -16.09 17.73
N ASP A 583 13.07 -17.15 17.08
CA ASP A 583 13.10 -18.50 17.68
C ASP A 583 14.04 -18.60 18.88
N SER A 584 14.93 -17.61 19.10
CA SER A 584 15.77 -17.55 20.29
C SER A 584 15.16 -16.71 21.42
N GLY A 585 14.11 -15.93 21.16
CA GLY A 585 13.56 -14.99 22.14
C GLY A 585 13.24 -13.62 21.57
N LEU A 586 12.98 -12.66 22.46
CA LEU A 586 12.62 -11.29 22.15
C LEU A 586 13.86 -10.40 22.03
N LYS A 587 13.98 -9.70 20.89
CA LYS A 587 15.14 -8.87 20.57
C LYS A 587 14.76 -7.42 20.38
N VAL A 588 15.74 -6.54 20.59
CA VAL A 588 15.67 -5.11 20.34
C VAL A 588 16.70 -4.74 19.29
N LEU A 589 16.24 -4.11 18.20
CA LEU A 589 17.04 -3.57 17.12
C LEU A 589 17.14 -2.05 17.26
N SER A 590 18.34 -1.53 17.51
CA SER A 590 18.61 -0.09 17.55
C SER A 590 19.75 0.24 16.58
N GLY A 591 19.47 1.06 15.57
CA GLY A 591 20.41 1.34 14.49
C GLY A 591 20.79 0.06 13.74
N SER A 592 22.06 -0.33 13.80
CA SER A 592 22.58 -1.58 13.22
C SER A 592 22.82 -2.69 14.25
N THR A 593 22.41 -2.49 15.51
CA THR A 593 22.72 -3.40 16.62
C THR A 593 21.47 -4.14 17.09
N VAL A 594 21.60 -5.45 17.30
CA VAL A 594 20.54 -6.30 17.83
C VAL A 594 20.97 -6.85 19.17
N ARG A 595 20.11 -6.71 20.18
CA ARG A 595 20.33 -7.20 21.54
C ARG A 595 19.15 -8.08 21.98
N ASP A 596 19.46 -9.21 22.58
CA ASP A 596 18.47 -10.04 23.26
C ASP A 596 18.08 -9.41 24.60
N ILE A 597 16.77 -9.27 24.85
CA ILE A 597 16.23 -8.77 26.12
C ILE A 597 15.52 -9.84 26.93
N SER A 598 15.39 -11.05 26.39
CA SER A 598 14.69 -12.17 26.99
C SER A 598 15.59 -13.26 27.56
N SER A 599 16.91 -13.10 27.49
CA SER A 599 17.88 -14.07 28.03
C SER A 599 17.63 -14.44 29.50
N ASP A 600 17.16 -13.47 30.32
CA ASP A 600 16.85 -13.70 31.74
C ASP A 600 15.57 -14.52 31.96
N MET A 601 14.75 -14.67 30.92
CA MET A 601 13.50 -15.42 30.89
C MET A 601 13.69 -16.83 30.32
N GLU A 602 14.88 -17.16 29.81
CA GLU A 602 15.19 -18.49 29.28
C GLU A 602 15.25 -19.55 30.39
N GLY A 603 14.74 -20.74 30.08
CA GLY A 603 14.79 -21.92 30.94
C GLY A 603 13.43 -22.46 31.37
N TYR A 604 13.46 -23.58 32.07
CA TYR A 604 12.26 -24.28 32.51
C TYR A 604 11.48 -23.52 33.58
N LEU A 605 10.15 -23.62 33.52
CA LEU A 605 9.29 -23.11 34.57
C LEU A 605 9.59 -23.79 35.92
N PRO A 606 9.47 -23.07 37.05
CA PRO A 606 9.64 -23.67 38.36
C PRO A 606 8.57 -24.74 38.65
N THR A 607 8.96 -26.02 38.70
CA THR A 607 8.08 -27.16 39.03
C THR A 607 7.39 -26.99 40.39
N ALA A 608 8.01 -26.24 41.31
CA ALA A 608 7.49 -25.97 42.64
C ALA A 608 6.08 -25.36 42.65
N VAL A 609 5.71 -24.55 41.65
CA VAL A 609 4.38 -23.92 41.56
C VAL A 609 3.29 -24.98 41.35
N ASP A 610 3.60 -26.03 40.58
CA ASP A 610 2.67 -27.13 40.30
C ASP A 610 2.69 -28.20 41.39
N SER A 611 3.88 -28.55 41.88
CA SER A 611 4.06 -29.55 42.95
C SER A 611 3.55 -29.07 44.31
N SER A 612 3.32 -27.75 44.49
CA SER A 612 2.91 -27.16 45.77
C SER A 612 1.54 -26.45 45.68
N PRO A 613 0.42 -27.15 45.97
CA PRO A 613 -0.93 -26.57 45.93
C PRO A 613 -1.11 -25.32 46.82
N ILE A 614 -0.29 -25.18 47.86
CA ILE A 614 -0.30 -24.02 48.75
C ILE A 614 0.09 -22.71 48.05
N ILE A 615 0.96 -22.76 47.03
CA ILE A 615 1.38 -21.58 46.27
C ILE A 615 0.18 -21.01 45.50
N LYS A 616 -0.59 -21.86 44.83
CA LYS A 616 -1.83 -21.47 44.13
C LYS A 616 -2.88 -20.89 45.09
N LYS A 617 -3.00 -21.44 46.30
CA LYS A 617 -3.88 -20.89 47.36
C LYS A 617 -3.47 -19.48 47.80
N ILE A 618 -2.17 -19.26 48.02
CA ILE A 618 -1.63 -17.94 48.39
C ILE A 618 -1.84 -16.94 47.25
N ALA A 619 -1.50 -17.31 46.01
CA ALA A 619 -1.77 -16.47 44.83
C ALA A 619 -3.26 -16.11 44.70
N GLY A 620 -4.16 -17.04 45.04
CA GLY A 620 -5.61 -16.85 45.06
C GLY A 620 -6.08 -15.73 46.00
N VAL A 621 -5.35 -15.39 47.06
CA VAL A 621 -5.69 -14.27 47.97
C VAL A 621 -5.71 -12.93 47.21
N GLY A 622 -4.83 -12.78 46.23
CA GLY A 622 -4.78 -11.64 45.31
C GLY A 622 -5.60 -11.83 44.03
N GLY A 623 -6.21 -13.00 43.82
CA GLY A 623 -6.85 -13.36 42.56
C GLY A 623 -5.86 -13.70 41.44
N PHE A 624 -4.70 -14.27 41.77
CA PHE A 624 -3.63 -14.62 40.83
C PHE A 624 -3.44 -16.11 40.59
N SER A 625 -4.34 -16.96 41.09
CA SER A 625 -4.20 -18.42 41.01
C SER A 625 -4.07 -18.96 39.59
N ASP A 626 -4.67 -18.29 38.61
CA ASP A 626 -4.61 -18.56 37.17
C ASP A 626 -3.60 -17.67 36.43
N LYS A 627 -2.96 -16.71 37.12
CA LYS A 627 -2.05 -15.69 36.54
C LYS A 627 -0.56 -16.05 36.69
N LEU A 628 -0.27 -17.20 37.29
CA LEU A 628 1.07 -17.76 37.39
C LEU A 628 1.55 -18.26 36.02
N SER A 629 2.86 -18.28 35.80
CA SER A 629 3.42 -18.70 34.53
C SER A 629 3.13 -20.17 34.28
N SER A 630 2.56 -20.47 33.12
CA SER A 630 2.01 -21.78 32.76
C SER A 630 2.63 -22.37 31.49
N THR A 631 3.40 -21.56 30.76
CA THR A 631 4.21 -21.96 29.62
C THR A 631 5.57 -21.25 29.68
N GLU A 632 6.57 -21.83 29.02
CA GLU A 632 7.87 -21.17 28.85
C GLU A 632 7.74 -19.95 27.94
N PHE A 633 8.61 -18.97 28.14
CA PHE A 633 8.49 -17.68 27.47
C PHE A 633 8.58 -17.80 25.94
N ILE A 634 9.41 -18.72 25.42
CA ILE A 634 9.56 -18.95 23.98
C ILE A 634 8.24 -19.38 23.32
N TYR A 635 7.49 -20.31 23.93
CA TYR A 635 6.19 -20.75 23.44
C TYR A 635 5.11 -19.68 23.65
N TYR A 636 5.25 -18.85 24.69
CA TYR A 636 4.37 -17.70 24.87
C TYR A 636 4.46 -16.70 23.71
N LEU A 637 5.66 -16.54 23.11
CA LEU A 637 5.91 -15.56 22.04
C LEU A 637 5.25 -15.92 20.69
N GLU A 638 4.93 -17.18 20.44
CA GLU A 638 4.41 -17.65 19.14
C GLU A 638 3.13 -16.91 18.69
N GLU A 639 2.21 -16.63 19.62
CA GLU A 639 0.99 -15.84 19.36
C GLU A 639 0.98 -14.51 20.15
N ALA A 640 2.14 -14.05 20.60
CA ALA A 640 2.22 -12.80 21.35
C ALA A 640 2.05 -11.58 20.44
N LYS A 641 1.51 -10.51 21.02
CA LYS A 641 1.46 -9.17 20.45
C LYS A 641 2.21 -8.25 21.37
N VAL A 642 2.91 -7.28 20.80
CA VAL A 642 3.76 -6.39 21.58
C VAL A 642 3.29 -4.95 21.42
N GLY A 643 3.17 -4.26 22.56
CA GLY A 643 2.87 -2.84 22.63
C GLY A 643 3.97 -2.10 23.37
N TYR A 644 4.05 -0.79 23.16
CA TYR A 644 5.01 0.06 23.83
C TYR A 644 4.32 1.19 24.59
N ASN A 645 4.60 1.28 25.89
CA ASN A 645 4.22 2.39 26.74
C ASN A 645 5.36 3.42 26.75
N TYR A 646 5.16 4.51 26.00
CA TYR A 646 6.16 5.57 25.81
C TYR A 646 6.49 6.32 27.11
N GLU A 647 5.49 6.56 27.97
CA GLU A 647 5.66 7.32 29.21
C GLU A 647 6.53 6.58 30.24
N ASP A 648 6.30 5.28 30.43
CA ASP A 648 7.07 4.46 31.37
C ASP A 648 8.29 3.75 30.72
N LYS A 649 8.45 3.87 29.40
CA LYS A 649 9.45 3.16 28.58
C LYS A 649 9.38 1.65 28.75
N GLU A 650 8.18 1.10 28.62
CA GLU A 650 7.88 -0.30 28.90
C GLU A 650 7.36 -1.03 27.67
N VAL A 651 7.95 -2.19 27.37
CA VAL A 651 7.51 -3.11 26.32
C VAL A 651 6.56 -4.12 26.95
N ILE A 652 5.32 -4.17 26.47
CA ILE A 652 4.28 -5.07 26.97
C ILE A 652 4.10 -6.20 25.97
N VAL A 653 4.41 -7.42 26.38
CA VAL A 653 4.28 -8.65 25.58
C VAL A 653 3.06 -9.41 26.06
N ALA A 654 2.03 -9.48 25.23
CA ALA A 654 0.76 -10.06 25.60
C ALA A 654 0.34 -11.17 24.65
N ASN A 655 -0.17 -12.27 25.18
CA ASN A 655 -0.74 -13.36 24.40
C ASN A 655 -2.15 -13.65 24.93
N ARG A 656 -3.14 -13.54 24.04
CA ARG A 656 -4.57 -13.63 24.37
C ARG A 656 -4.99 -14.94 25.02
N ASN A 657 -4.21 -16.00 24.81
CA ASN A 657 -4.49 -17.35 25.35
C ASN A 657 -4.14 -17.45 26.84
N TYR A 658 -3.44 -16.44 27.39
CA TYR A 658 -3.01 -16.42 28.77
C TYR A 658 -3.66 -15.25 29.52
N PRO A 659 -3.93 -15.43 30.82
CA PRO A 659 -4.60 -14.42 31.60
C PRO A 659 -3.64 -13.32 32.13
N TYR A 660 -2.39 -13.31 31.69
CA TYR A 660 -1.33 -12.38 32.11
C TYR A 660 -0.51 -11.93 30.91
N SER A 661 0.17 -10.79 31.05
CA SER A 661 1.11 -10.25 30.06
C SER A 661 2.46 -9.97 30.72
N TYR A 662 3.55 -10.17 29.99
CA TYR A 662 4.90 -9.83 30.45
C TYR A 662 5.20 -8.37 30.12
N VAL A 663 5.98 -7.72 30.96
CA VAL A 663 6.43 -6.35 30.75
C VAL A 663 7.92 -6.26 30.98
N PHE A 664 8.63 -5.67 30.02
CA PHE A 664 10.04 -5.35 30.10
C PHE A 664 10.22 -3.84 30.21
N ASN A 665 10.84 -3.40 31.29
CA ASN A 665 11.19 -1.99 31.44
C ASN A 665 12.54 -1.73 30.77
N MET A 666 12.55 -0.89 29.73
CA MET A 666 13.74 -0.62 28.91
C MET A 666 14.84 0.10 29.69
N GLN A 667 14.49 0.82 30.77
CA GLN A 667 15.44 1.60 31.56
C GLN A 667 16.11 0.76 32.66
N SER A 668 15.34 -0.07 33.39
CA SER A 668 15.89 -0.93 34.43
C SER A 668 16.43 -2.27 33.90
N GLY A 669 16.03 -2.67 32.69
CA GLY A 669 16.39 -3.96 32.11
C GLY A 669 15.72 -5.14 32.84
N SER A 670 14.60 -4.92 33.52
CA SER A 670 13.95 -5.93 34.36
C SER A 670 12.57 -6.33 33.84
N TRP A 671 12.26 -7.62 34.00
CA TRP A 671 10.95 -8.20 33.70
C TRP A 671 10.02 -8.22 34.90
N TYR A 672 8.73 -8.03 34.64
CA TYR A 672 7.63 -8.33 35.54
C TYR A 672 6.38 -8.71 34.74
N LYS A 673 5.28 -9.03 35.42
CA LYS A 673 3.99 -9.34 34.79
C LYS A 673 2.92 -8.34 35.18
N ILE A 674 1.94 -8.17 34.30
CA ILE A 674 0.66 -7.55 34.63
C ILE A 674 -0.45 -8.59 34.51
N SER A 675 -1.44 -8.48 35.37
CA SER A 675 -2.62 -9.37 35.36
C SER A 675 -3.66 -8.90 34.34
N ALA A 676 -3.23 -8.70 33.09
CA ALA A 676 -4.07 -8.22 31.99
C ALA A 676 -4.08 -9.25 30.84
N SER A 677 -5.27 -9.47 30.27
CA SER A 677 -5.51 -10.30 29.09
C SER A 677 -5.74 -9.40 27.90
N ILE A 678 -4.67 -9.10 27.18
CA ILE A 678 -4.70 -8.16 26.05
C ILE A 678 -4.86 -8.95 24.75
N ASN A 679 -5.85 -8.56 23.94
CA ASN A 679 -6.14 -9.16 22.64
C ASN A 679 -5.30 -8.53 21.52
N ARG A 680 -5.10 -7.21 21.57
CA ARG A 680 -4.31 -6.42 20.62
C ARG A 680 -3.92 -5.07 21.17
N PHE A 681 -2.92 -4.46 20.55
CA PHE A 681 -2.57 -3.06 20.73
C PHE A 681 -3.11 -2.24 19.56
N LEU A 682 -3.44 -0.98 19.83
CA LEU A 682 -3.83 0.00 18.82
C LEU A 682 -2.72 1.04 18.73
N ASN A 683 -2.18 1.25 17.53
CA ASN A 683 -1.14 2.23 17.31
C ASN A 683 -1.72 3.65 17.44
N SER A 684 -1.47 4.35 18.55
CA SER A 684 -1.85 5.76 18.74
C SER A 684 -0.75 6.53 19.47
N TYR A 685 0.35 6.85 18.80
CA TYR A 685 1.42 7.64 19.43
C TYR A 685 0.90 8.98 20.01
N PRO A 686 1.33 9.38 21.22
CA PRO A 686 2.21 8.68 22.17
C PRO A 686 1.48 7.75 23.16
N GLU A 687 0.17 7.57 23.04
CA GLU A 687 -0.62 6.69 23.90
C GLU A 687 -0.36 5.20 23.60
N CYS A 688 -0.40 4.37 24.64
CA CYS A 688 -0.38 2.92 24.51
C CYS A 688 -1.80 2.39 24.73
N LEU A 689 -2.59 2.33 23.66
CA LEU A 689 -3.95 1.80 23.71
C LEU A 689 -3.94 0.28 23.47
N ALA A 690 -4.68 -0.45 24.30
CA ALA A 690 -4.81 -1.90 24.24
C ALA A 690 -6.27 -2.31 24.32
N VAL A 691 -6.67 -3.28 23.49
CA VAL A 691 -8.00 -3.90 23.57
C VAL A 691 -7.88 -5.17 24.40
N PHE A 692 -8.65 -5.25 25.47
CA PHE A 692 -8.66 -6.40 26.38
C PHE A 692 -9.68 -7.44 25.92
N ASN A 693 -9.59 -8.65 26.49
CA ASN A 693 -10.53 -9.74 26.19
C ASN A 693 -11.97 -9.44 26.65
N ASP A 694 -12.18 -8.42 27.49
CA ASP A 694 -13.50 -7.91 27.88
C ASP A 694 -14.09 -6.91 26.87
N HIS A 695 -13.45 -6.73 25.71
CA HIS A 695 -13.81 -5.76 24.68
C HIS A 695 -13.68 -4.28 25.09
N GLY A 696 -13.00 -3.99 26.20
CA GLY A 696 -12.64 -2.62 26.57
C GLY A 696 -11.37 -2.14 25.87
N VAL A 697 -11.33 -0.86 25.52
CA VAL A 697 -10.10 -0.14 25.13
C VAL A 697 -9.53 0.52 26.38
N TYR A 698 -8.30 0.16 26.70
CA TYR A 698 -7.58 0.64 27.87
C TYR A 698 -6.34 1.43 27.46
N ASN A 699 -6.09 2.53 28.14
CA ASN A 699 -4.78 3.18 28.14
C ASN A 699 -3.87 2.45 29.15
N MET A 700 -2.76 1.91 28.66
CA MET A 700 -1.83 1.13 29.47
C MET A 700 -0.99 1.97 30.41
N HIS A 701 -0.88 3.28 30.19
CA HIS A 701 -0.26 4.20 31.13
C HIS A 701 -1.28 4.70 32.14
N ASN A 702 -0.92 4.63 33.43
CA ASN A 702 -1.70 5.24 34.51
C ASN A 702 -0.77 5.90 35.53
N GLY A 703 -0.60 7.22 35.41
CA GLY A 703 0.15 8.04 36.37
C GLY A 703 -0.60 8.38 37.67
N HIS A 704 -1.86 7.97 37.81
CA HIS A 704 -2.67 8.30 39.00
C HIS A 704 -2.34 7.40 40.20
N ARG A 705 -2.47 7.98 41.39
CA ARG A 705 -2.39 7.23 42.65
C ARG A 705 -3.63 6.35 42.78
N THR A 706 -3.43 5.05 42.70
CA THR A 706 -4.50 4.05 42.75
C THR A 706 -4.09 2.90 43.68
N VAL A 707 -4.94 1.89 43.81
CA VAL A 707 -4.60 0.64 44.49
C VAL A 707 -4.60 -0.48 43.47
N ASN A 708 -3.54 -1.27 43.45
CA ASN A 708 -3.48 -2.47 42.65
C ASN A 708 -3.19 -3.70 43.50
N LYS A 709 -3.72 -4.85 43.10
CA LYS A 709 -3.34 -6.12 43.72
C LYS A 709 -2.00 -6.52 43.14
N ILE A 710 -1.07 -6.95 43.97
CA ILE A 710 0.24 -7.44 43.54
C ILE A 710 0.48 -8.87 44.02
N LEU A 711 1.40 -9.57 43.36
CA LEU A 711 2.01 -10.79 43.85
C LEU A 711 3.52 -10.69 43.68
N LEU A 712 4.25 -10.83 44.77
CA LEU A 712 5.68 -11.05 44.78
C LEU A 712 5.91 -12.45 45.34
N LEU A 713 6.44 -13.38 44.54
CA LEU A 713 6.86 -14.71 44.96
C LEU A 713 8.34 -14.88 44.65
N THR A 714 9.16 -15.21 45.64
CA THR A 714 10.59 -15.44 45.43
C THR A 714 10.87 -16.81 44.82
N ARG A 715 11.94 -16.96 44.03
CA ARG A 715 12.50 -18.30 43.74
C ARG A 715 12.91 -18.99 45.05
N PRO A 716 13.04 -20.33 45.10
CA PRO A 716 13.57 -21.05 46.26
C PRO A 716 14.91 -20.47 46.75
N ILE A 717 14.98 -20.10 48.03
CA ILE A 717 16.14 -19.46 48.68
C ILE A 717 16.79 -20.44 49.66
N LYS A 718 18.12 -20.62 49.56
CA LYS A 718 18.93 -21.49 50.46
C LYS A 718 19.63 -20.77 51.61
N PHE A 719 19.62 -19.43 51.62
CA PHE A 719 20.34 -18.58 52.60
C PHE A 719 21.81 -19.01 52.79
N GLY A 720 22.58 -19.04 51.70
CA GLY A 720 24.01 -19.41 51.71
C GLY A 720 24.25 -20.91 51.51
N THR A 721 23.94 -21.75 52.51
CA THR A 721 24.27 -23.19 52.55
C THR A 721 23.03 -24.09 52.43
N LEU A 722 23.21 -25.40 52.19
CA LEU A 722 22.10 -26.38 52.15
C LEU A 722 21.78 -27.01 53.52
N THR A 723 22.29 -26.43 54.61
CA THR A 723 21.96 -26.85 55.97
C THR A 723 20.51 -26.49 56.31
N HIS A 724 19.89 -27.30 57.18
CA HIS A 724 18.55 -26.99 57.67
C HIS A 724 18.58 -25.74 58.53
N LYS A 725 17.74 -24.77 58.19
CA LYS A 725 17.67 -23.47 58.84
C LYS A 725 16.28 -23.22 59.40
N ARG A 726 16.17 -22.35 60.40
CA ARG A 726 14.91 -21.81 60.92
C ARG A 726 14.89 -20.30 60.74
N ILE A 727 13.79 -19.75 60.26
CA ILE A 727 13.61 -18.31 60.22
C ILE A 727 13.08 -17.86 61.58
N VAL A 728 13.89 -17.10 62.31
CA VAL A 728 13.57 -16.57 63.65
C VAL A 728 12.79 -15.27 63.53
N GLN A 729 13.15 -14.46 62.54
CA GLN A 729 12.49 -13.20 62.23
C GLN A 729 12.54 -12.94 60.73
N SER A 730 11.50 -12.29 60.24
CA SER A 730 11.49 -11.68 58.92
C SER A 730 10.95 -10.25 59.03
N ALA A 731 11.50 -9.34 58.24
CA ALA A 731 11.05 -7.97 58.17
C ALA A 731 10.94 -7.53 56.71
N ILE A 732 9.78 -7.00 56.31
CA ILE A 732 9.68 -6.26 55.05
C ILE A 732 9.92 -4.79 55.37
N ARG A 733 10.96 -4.21 54.76
CA ARG A 733 11.37 -2.82 54.96
C ARG A 733 10.84 -1.95 53.84
N GLY A 734 10.11 -0.91 54.20
CA GLY A 734 9.36 -0.09 53.26
C GLY A 734 8.04 0.40 53.83
N ILE A 735 7.26 1.06 52.98
CA ILE A 735 5.92 1.53 53.32
C ILE A 735 4.93 0.57 52.66
N ILE A 736 4.12 -0.11 53.47
CA ILE A 736 3.00 -0.91 52.97
C ILE A 736 1.73 -0.24 53.46
N ARG A 737 1.00 0.35 52.52
CA ARG A 737 -0.33 0.87 52.77
C ARG A 737 -1.35 0.01 52.03
N PRO A 738 -2.13 -0.84 52.73
CA PRO A 738 -3.20 -1.60 52.12
C PRO A 738 -4.27 -0.65 51.58
N SER A 739 -5.09 -1.19 50.68
CA SER A 739 -6.22 -0.49 50.07
C SER A 739 -7.20 0.18 51.04
N GLU A 740 -7.34 -0.34 52.27
CA GLU A 740 -8.28 0.19 53.29
C GLU A 740 -7.88 1.58 53.82
N SER A 741 -6.66 2.06 53.55
CA SER A 741 -6.24 3.43 53.86
C SER A 741 -6.77 4.40 52.80
N LEU A 742 -7.72 5.26 53.18
CA LEU A 742 -8.30 6.27 52.28
C LEU A 742 -7.20 7.06 51.55
N VAL A 743 -7.28 7.10 50.21
CA VAL A 743 -6.39 7.93 49.38
C VAL A 743 -6.84 9.37 49.54
N TYR A 744 -6.23 10.09 50.48
CA TYR A 744 -6.44 11.53 50.65
C TYR A 744 -5.43 12.33 49.83
N PHE A 745 -5.91 13.33 49.10
CA PHE A 745 -5.09 14.44 48.61
C PHE A 745 -5.62 15.72 49.27
N ARG A 746 -4.81 16.37 50.10
CA ARG A 746 -5.19 17.59 50.86
C ARG A 746 -6.48 17.47 51.70
N GLY A 747 -6.80 16.28 52.19
CA GLY A 747 -7.96 16.06 53.07
C GLY A 747 -9.26 15.68 52.35
N GLU A 748 -9.26 15.61 51.02
CA GLU A 748 -10.38 15.12 50.21
C GLU A 748 -10.07 13.73 49.64
N THR A 749 -11.10 12.89 49.55
CA THR A 749 -11.02 11.56 48.92
C THR A 749 -10.68 11.74 47.44
N VAL A 750 -9.63 11.06 46.95
CA VAL A 750 -9.28 11.11 45.52
C VAL A 750 -10.41 10.46 44.71
N LYS A 751 -11.06 11.26 43.86
CA LYS A 751 -12.05 10.83 42.87
C LYS A 751 -11.39 10.72 41.50
N PHE A 752 -11.79 9.73 40.70
CA PHE A 752 -11.46 9.66 39.27
C PHE A 752 -12.76 9.61 38.48
N ARG A 753 -12.98 10.59 37.59
CA ARG A 753 -14.24 10.73 36.81
C ARG A 753 -15.49 10.58 37.71
N ASP A 754 -15.51 11.31 38.83
CA ASP A 754 -16.59 11.33 39.84
C ASP A 754 -16.90 10.01 40.57
N GLN A 755 -16.12 8.95 40.35
CA GLN A 755 -16.23 7.70 41.10
C GLN A 755 -15.21 7.63 42.24
N GLU A 756 -15.64 7.18 43.41
CA GLU A 756 -14.75 6.86 44.53
C GLU A 756 -13.86 5.67 44.18
N ILE A 757 -12.55 5.77 44.45
CA ILE A 757 -11.62 4.65 44.28
C ILE A 757 -11.94 3.58 45.34
N LEU A 758 -12.51 2.45 44.91
CA LEU A 758 -12.85 1.32 45.78
C LEU A 758 -11.62 0.79 46.54
N ALA A 759 -11.71 0.88 47.87
CA ALA A 759 -10.62 0.72 48.85
C ALA A 759 -10.53 -0.69 49.49
N PHE A 760 -10.78 -1.78 48.75
CA PHE A 760 -10.86 -3.12 49.38
C PHE A 760 -10.04 -4.22 48.71
N SER A 761 -8.99 -4.64 49.43
CA SER A 761 -8.17 -5.83 49.23
C SER A 761 -7.19 -5.96 50.41
N LYS A 762 -7.31 -7.04 51.18
CA LYS A 762 -6.34 -7.41 52.23
C LYS A 762 -4.97 -7.71 51.59
N CYS A 763 -3.89 -7.32 52.27
CA CYS A 763 -2.53 -7.73 51.95
C CYS A 763 -2.10 -8.84 52.91
N GLY A 764 -1.38 -9.84 52.39
CA GLY A 764 -0.86 -10.97 53.15
C GLY A 764 0.62 -11.21 52.85
N PHE A 765 1.36 -11.57 53.90
CA PHE A 765 2.78 -11.96 53.81
C PHE A 765 2.96 -13.38 54.32
N TYR A 766 3.55 -14.23 53.50
CA TYR A 766 3.64 -15.68 53.70
C TYR A 766 5.07 -16.17 53.52
N ILE A 767 5.43 -17.18 54.30
CA ILE A 767 6.73 -17.83 54.28
C ILE A 767 6.52 -19.32 54.16
N LEU A 768 7.14 -19.91 53.14
CA LEU A 768 7.08 -21.33 52.83
C LEU A 768 8.44 -21.99 53.03
N GLY A 769 8.43 -23.28 53.36
CA GLY A 769 9.64 -24.11 53.53
C GLY A 769 9.57 -25.41 52.74
N SER A 770 10.71 -25.86 52.23
CA SER A 770 10.90 -27.12 51.50
C SER A 770 12.28 -27.74 51.78
N ASN A 771 12.39 -29.06 51.62
CA ASN A 771 13.66 -29.80 51.72
C ASN A 771 14.28 -30.16 50.36
N ASP A 772 13.50 -30.09 49.28
CA ASP A 772 13.87 -30.50 47.92
C ASP A 772 13.77 -29.37 46.89
N ALA A 773 13.31 -28.18 47.30
CA ALA A 773 13.01 -27.02 46.46
C ALA A 773 11.83 -27.21 45.48
N GLU A 774 11.02 -28.27 45.65
CA GLU A 774 9.84 -28.55 44.83
C GLU A 774 8.56 -28.58 45.66
N HIS A 775 8.57 -29.26 46.80
CA HIS A 775 7.40 -29.45 47.65
C HIS A 775 7.44 -28.48 48.84
N PHE A 776 6.74 -27.36 48.70
CA PHE A 776 6.65 -26.30 49.71
C PHE A 776 5.42 -26.44 50.60
N ILE A 777 5.61 -26.16 51.89
CA ILE A 777 4.53 -26.02 52.87
C ILE A 777 4.55 -24.64 53.51
N LEU A 778 3.39 -24.14 53.93
CA LEU A 778 3.28 -22.88 54.66
C LEU A 778 3.86 -23.01 56.07
N LEU A 779 4.80 -22.12 56.43
CA LEU A 779 5.40 -22.05 57.77
C LEU A 779 4.73 -20.99 58.63
N SER A 780 4.45 -19.84 58.02
CA SER A 780 3.81 -18.70 58.65
C SER A 780 3.14 -17.83 57.59
N GLY A 781 2.02 -17.21 57.94
CA GLY A 781 1.31 -16.26 57.11
C GLY A 781 0.56 -15.27 57.98
N ARG A 782 0.59 -13.99 57.63
CA ARG A 782 -0.26 -12.97 58.22
C ARG A 782 -1.14 -12.38 57.13
N GLU A 783 -2.43 -12.66 57.20
CA GLU A 783 -3.46 -12.10 56.30
C GLU A 783 -4.14 -10.96 57.06
N LYS A 784 -4.14 -9.73 56.52
CA LYS A 784 -4.48 -8.44 57.19
C LYS A 784 -3.27 -7.73 57.80
N ILE A 785 -2.47 -7.15 56.92
CA ILE A 785 -1.47 -6.14 57.27
C ILE A 785 -2.17 -4.77 57.16
N GLU A 786 -2.32 -4.06 58.29
CA GLU A 786 -2.78 -2.65 58.35
C GLU A 786 -1.62 -1.70 57.99
N ASP A 787 -1.83 -0.38 57.89
CA ASP A 787 -0.78 0.59 57.52
C ASP A 787 0.50 0.40 58.36
N VAL A 788 1.52 -0.22 57.75
CA VAL A 788 2.76 -0.57 58.45
C VAL A 788 3.94 0.04 57.73
N ARG A 789 4.68 0.87 58.48
CA ARG A 789 6.06 1.24 58.17
C ARG A 789 6.95 0.15 58.77
N ASP A 790 7.59 -0.64 57.92
CA ASP A 790 8.35 -1.84 58.25
C ASP A 790 7.55 -2.96 58.95
N LEU A 791 7.17 -4.00 58.20
CA LEU A 791 6.47 -5.16 58.76
C LEU A 791 7.46 -6.17 59.32
N ILE A 792 7.58 -6.22 60.65
CA ILE A 792 8.41 -7.21 61.35
C ILE A 792 7.53 -8.34 61.89
N THR A 793 7.82 -9.58 61.50
CA THR A 793 7.19 -10.79 62.03
C THR A 793 8.18 -11.59 62.87
N LYS A 794 7.90 -11.75 64.16
CA LYS A 794 8.64 -12.68 65.04
C LYS A 794 8.10 -14.09 64.86
N MET A 795 8.97 -15.04 64.53
CA MET A 795 8.60 -16.44 64.31
C MET A 795 9.20 -17.33 65.39
N ASN A 796 8.43 -17.56 66.46
CA ASN A 796 8.81 -18.51 67.50
C ASN A 796 8.39 -19.92 67.05
N LYS A 797 9.38 -20.79 66.75
CA LYS A 797 9.25 -22.24 66.49
C LYS A 797 8.85 -22.68 65.06
N THR A 798 9.46 -22.14 64.01
CA THR A 798 9.31 -22.74 62.67
C THR A 798 10.04 -24.08 62.56
N LYS A 799 9.48 -25.04 61.82
CA LYS A 799 10.20 -26.24 61.37
C LYS A 799 11.43 -25.83 60.54
N ALA A 800 12.47 -26.65 60.59
CA ALA A 800 13.71 -26.37 59.87
C ALA A 800 13.64 -26.93 58.45
N PHE A 801 14.10 -26.14 57.47
CA PHE A 801 14.06 -26.47 56.04
C PHE A 801 15.35 -26.04 55.35
N LYS A 802 15.64 -26.62 54.18
CA LYS A 802 16.81 -26.23 53.36
C LYS A 802 16.51 -25.05 52.43
N TYR A 803 15.27 -24.98 51.94
CA TYR A 803 14.81 -23.98 50.99
C TYR A 803 13.59 -23.24 51.52
N PHE A 804 13.50 -21.96 51.18
CA PHE A 804 12.40 -21.09 51.57
C PHE A 804 11.86 -20.32 50.37
N MET A 805 10.57 -20.01 50.39
CA MET A 805 9.96 -19.05 49.47
C MET A 805 9.17 -18.03 50.27
N ILE A 806 9.12 -16.81 49.77
CA ILE A 806 8.42 -15.69 50.38
C ILE A 806 7.38 -15.21 49.39
N ALA A 807 6.16 -14.97 49.88
CA ALA A 807 5.08 -14.42 49.09
C ALA A 807 4.49 -13.18 49.76
N LEU A 808 4.40 -12.08 49.02
CA LEU A 808 3.59 -10.92 49.38
C LEU A 808 2.47 -10.80 48.35
N VAL A 809 1.21 -10.82 48.79
CA VAL A 809 0.07 -10.85 47.89
C VAL A 809 -1.08 -9.99 48.41
N GLY A 810 -1.74 -9.26 47.53
CA GLY A 810 -2.92 -8.45 47.85
C GLY A 810 -2.81 -7.00 47.42
N GLY A 811 -3.75 -6.17 47.86
CA GLY A 811 -3.91 -4.79 47.41
C GLY A 811 -2.96 -3.83 48.10
N ILE A 812 -2.11 -3.18 47.31
CA ILE A 812 -1.14 -2.18 47.75
C ILE A 812 -1.34 -0.91 46.93
N ARG A 813 -1.22 0.25 47.57
CA ARG A 813 -1.25 1.54 46.89
C ARG A 813 -0.07 1.72 45.94
N THR A 814 -0.27 2.38 44.80
CA THR A 814 0.78 2.60 43.79
C THR A 814 1.80 3.67 44.16
N ASP A 815 1.57 4.41 45.24
CA ASP A 815 2.49 5.45 45.74
C ASP A 815 3.45 4.96 46.83
N VAL A 816 3.59 3.64 46.99
CA VAL A 816 4.47 3.03 48.00
C VAL A 816 5.57 2.20 47.36
N ALA A 817 6.68 2.03 48.09
CA ALA A 817 7.84 1.27 47.67
C ALA A 817 8.25 0.24 48.73
N LEU A 818 8.60 -0.96 48.25
CA LEU A 818 9.17 -2.05 49.04
C LEU A 818 10.68 -2.06 48.80
N ASN A 819 11.47 -1.76 49.82
CA ASN A 819 12.91 -1.55 49.65
C ASN A 819 13.69 -2.87 49.75
N TYR A 820 13.49 -3.63 50.82
CA TYR A 820 14.19 -4.91 51.02
C TYR A 820 13.44 -5.80 52.02
N ILE A 821 13.72 -7.11 51.97
CA ILE A 821 13.21 -8.08 52.93
C ILE A 821 14.39 -8.63 53.72
N GLU A 822 14.38 -8.43 55.04
CA GLU A 822 15.40 -8.92 55.96
C GLU A 822 14.96 -10.24 56.61
N PHE A 823 15.92 -11.14 56.81
CA PHE A 823 15.70 -12.41 57.50
C PHE A 823 16.76 -12.60 58.58
N MET A 824 16.34 -12.97 59.78
CA MET A 824 17.22 -13.57 60.79
C MET A 824 16.99 -15.07 60.78
N VAL A 825 18.06 -15.80 60.51
CA VAL A 825 18.02 -17.24 60.26
C VAL A 825 19.02 -17.94 61.18
N ASP A 826 18.60 -19.06 61.78
CA ASP A 826 19.40 -19.88 62.68
C ASP A 826 19.65 -21.26 62.06
N GLU A 827 20.90 -21.74 62.10
CA GLU A 827 21.25 -23.06 61.61
C GLU A 827 20.87 -24.13 62.63
N THR A 828 20.29 -25.24 62.17
CA THR A 828 19.90 -26.34 63.04
C THR A 828 20.35 -27.68 62.48
N TYR A 829 21.10 -28.43 63.28
CA TYR A 829 21.48 -29.80 62.95
C TYR A 829 20.32 -30.74 63.25
N THR A 830 19.86 -31.52 62.26
CA THR A 830 18.79 -32.53 62.42
C THR A 830 19.25 -33.79 63.18
N ASN A 831 20.29 -33.71 64.01
CA ASN A 831 20.63 -34.78 64.93
C ASN A 831 19.69 -34.74 66.13
N ARG A 832 18.49 -35.31 65.95
CA ARG A 832 17.88 -36.06 67.05
C ARG A 832 18.60 -37.41 67.09
N LEU A 833 19.61 -37.52 67.94
CA LEU A 833 19.94 -38.82 68.52
C LEU A 833 18.68 -39.35 69.19
N ARG A 834 18.08 -40.37 68.58
CA ARG A 834 17.19 -41.33 69.23
C ARG A 834 17.50 -42.70 68.70
#